data_AF-A0A369QCW7-F1
#
_entry.id   AF-A0A369QCW7-F1
#
_cell.length_a   1.000
_cell.length_b   1.000
_cell.length_c   1.000
_cell.angle_alpha   90.00
_cell.angle_beta   90.00
_cell.angle_gamma   90.00
#
_symmetry.space_group_name_H-M   'P 1'
#
loop_
_entity.id
_entity.type
_entity.pdbx_description
1 polymer ?
#
loop_
_entity_poly.entity_id
_entity_poly.type
_entity_poly.pdbx_seq_one_letter_code
_entity_poly.pdbx_strand_id
1 'polypeptide(L)'
;MNLSLSLFALPILLMGIYLLLNQWVIPMLTRRTTGTLLVRNSRDISVSLLTTVADFVRLGAFTYGVFALAVLVVRLLVGVSGRRYIEQVVNYSDYWHGALGEFNSLKWITLVAAIIALGILLYRYQKRNSEEKFIARLRQTAEDLDSGKLPYEPLSPTPEMLAVEKAINNLQLQIAKVQGQSENKLEAQQLDYIEKLQNEEERLRQVWFWYSVIQQMKPEEPTPYQHANLKEDVLTVLSSKGLFNVFSSLNNALSKTVAVLGCVALLTVEVHQATAYLGESLAQKALHDDLVLAQAAFEEIKKENLGEGQLTPEDNAYLDAFAADFEIDLASSLFNRAPSAADSNNFAMRSMAVRAELLQRYVHVSAERRPDNDFDVEETDSASLVPAEAVPEEVRTYSAQHTRNYLTFQRAFYHSWRGITTTTEASPFRKASKVTGSKVPRTATGRAFRREMVKVATSSRPLWERMKAKAAPLKASFFEPVPVKDLSKLFVVDFLGDYVNAQIKFDSGELEALVGELKGDVWKNVHDKVIYEHLNQLAKDSPYEETLRALRSRSMDQTFSTQKYARITETLKPHVSSTTLTEMANRPPTLKVTKPLPDQDAILTTLDNIHGGQRSVESLRPINTFDDFFPGQLGSETRTIAGRAASRFRSGSTIAGEAASIAGDAANILSTAAEASFKRARNYRILRGFSRIGGVLIGEDPENKNNPEVMFTNIMWEDRGDSIKLMLTSKGKDTITGNYSKNLVQQALAYAADGRPTTITMVSALKTAPLKIILHPALLNSQLGNQAIQLDRLVDSYQSARVAKARNHVQLAQMLYQTAYWQQSVAIRRNQTLMDKRESDYLAKLNKLLPQRWEVMDTVWQVLGTTSILNSDEFPFTAKPKFFDLNVVKLIDDHLQHKYFTYVEFRDHLIADLESQATNKTDLSPVDPVEFQVWSGVREQPYKLDRKLTFLQPSKSPSLDDILYPFQFMVQTAFTTPPMAFMDPQNQAELDSALTFHDQDPWQFPNLNKNNQIGVAVWAKMKWYDRQAFLQMKQFTLLQRIFRLAFDGQLGLDFPIEKLLDLQTDAYVKIPFERTPEWNAPENWNLLQHLRQLQQVLELRAIQDSTKDNSEND
;
A
#
# COMPACT_ATOMS: atom_id res chain seq x y z
N MET A 1 -36.87 -3.89 -33.10
CA MET A 1 -36.48 -4.58 -34.36
C MET A 1 -35.04 -5.13 -34.34
N ASN A 2 -34.09 -4.55 -33.58
CA ASN A 2 -32.69 -5.00 -33.62
C ASN A 2 -32.41 -6.36 -32.94
N LEU A 3 -33.21 -6.78 -31.96
CA LEU A 3 -33.00 -8.05 -31.23
C LEU A 3 -33.31 -9.32 -32.07
N SER A 4 -34.16 -9.21 -33.10
CA SER A 4 -34.50 -10.36 -33.96
C SER A 4 -33.45 -10.66 -35.01
N LEU A 5 -32.56 -9.71 -35.33
CA LEU A 5 -31.50 -9.92 -36.31
C LEU A 5 -30.31 -10.69 -35.71
N SER A 6 -29.99 -10.49 -34.43
CA SER A 6 -28.85 -11.12 -33.75
C SER A 6 -29.06 -12.62 -33.51
N LEU A 7 -30.29 -13.04 -33.17
CA LEU A 7 -30.63 -14.43 -32.85
C LEU A 7 -30.45 -15.40 -34.04
N PHE A 8 -30.60 -14.91 -35.27
CA PHE A 8 -30.40 -15.71 -36.49
C PHE A 8 -29.02 -15.51 -37.13
N ALA A 9 -28.34 -14.40 -36.86
CA ALA A 9 -27.01 -14.13 -37.41
C ALA A 9 -25.95 -15.11 -36.88
N LEU A 10 -26.01 -15.48 -35.60
CA LEU A 10 -25.03 -16.36 -34.97
C LEU A 10 -24.98 -17.79 -35.55
N PRO A 11 -26.09 -18.54 -35.70
CA PRO A 11 -26.05 -19.87 -36.30
C PRO A 11 -25.63 -19.83 -37.78
N ILE A 12 -26.00 -18.78 -38.52
CA ILE A 12 -25.55 -18.59 -39.91
C ILE A 12 -24.03 -18.38 -39.96
N LEU A 13 -23.48 -17.57 -39.05
CA LEU A 13 -22.05 -17.32 -38.94
C LEU A 13 -21.27 -18.59 -38.55
N LEU A 14 -21.75 -19.36 -37.56
CA LEU A 14 -21.15 -20.63 -37.17
C LEU A 14 -21.17 -21.64 -38.33
N MET A 15 -22.27 -21.72 -39.08
CA MET A 15 -22.35 -22.57 -40.27
C MET A 15 -21.34 -22.12 -41.35
N GLY A 16 -21.16 -20.81 -41.54
CA GLY A 16 -20.15 -20.25 -42.43
C GLY A 16 -18.72 -20.63 -42.03
N ILE A 17 -18.39 -20.56 -40.74
CA ILE A 17 -17.08 -20.96 -40.20
C ILE A 17 -16.85 -22.46 -40.39
N TYR A 18 -17.86 -23.29 -40.12
CA TYR A 18 -17.76 -24.73 -40.36
C TYR A 18 -17.45 -25.06 -41.82
N LEU A 19 -18.17 -24.44 -42.75
CA LEU A 19 -17.95 -24.64 -44.19
C LEU A 19 -16.55 -24.18 -44.61
N LEU A 20 -16.08 -23.04 -44.10
CA LEU A 20 -14.73 -22.53 -44.37
C LEU A 20 -13.64 -23.48 -43.87
N LEU A 21 -13.76 -23.97 -42.64
CA LEU A 21 -12.79 -24.90 -42.06
C LEU A 21 -12.76 -26.23 -42.83
N ASN A 22 -13.93 -26.82 -43.07
CA ASN A 22 -14.04 -28.17 -43.62
C ASN A 22 -13.81 -28.25 -45.14
N GLN A 23 -14.26 -27.25 -45.90
CA GLN A 23 -14.16 -27.27 -47.37
C GLN A 23 -12.89 -26.59 -47.90
N TRP A 24 -12.28 -25.67 -47.15
CA TRP A 24 -11.13 -24.90 -47.63
C TRP A 24 -9.87 -25.15 -46.83
N VAL A 25 -9.89 -24.88 -45.52
CA VAL A 25 -8.67 -24.85 -44.69
C VAL A 25 -8.06 -26.25 -44.53
N ILE A 26 -8.88 -27.24 -44.15
CA ILE A 26 -8.41 -28.62 -43.96
C ILE A 26 -7.89 -29.25 -45.27
N PRO A 27 -8.61 -29.15 -46.42
CA PRO A 27 -8.10 -29.60 -47.72
C PRO A 27 -6.81 -28.89 -48.18
N MET A 28 -6.68 -27.59 -47.89
CA MET A 28 -5.48 -26.82 -48.25
C MET A 28 -4.25 -27.31 -47.46
N LEU A 29 -4.40 -27.55 -46.16
CA LEU A 29 -3.32 -28.06 -45.31
C LEU A 29 -2.93 -29.50 -45.64
N THR A 30 -3.89 -30.34 -46.03
CA THR A 30 -3.62 -31.73 -46.43
C THR A 30 -2.92 -31.84 -47.79
N ARG A 31 -3.12 -30.89 -48.71
CA ARG A 31 -2.47 -30.89 -50.04
C ARG A 31 -0.97 -30.52 -50.05
N ARG A 32 -0.44 -29.81 -49.04
CA ARG A 32 1.01 -29.55 -48.94
C ARG A 32 1.76 -30.81 -48.49
N THR A 33 2.52 -31.44 -49.40
CA THR A 33 3.06 -32.82 -49.23
C THR A 33 4.57 -32.98 -49.28
N THR A 34 5.37 -31.91 -49.32
CA THR A 34 6.84 -32.02 -49.34
C THR A 34 7.47 -31.23 -48.19
N GLY A 35 7.79 -31.91 -47.09
CA GLY A 35 8.49 -31.34 -45.94
C GLY A 35 9.14 -32.43 -45.08
N THR A 36 10.13 -32.03 -44.27
CA THR A 36 10.87 -32.91 -43.34
C THR A 36 9.94 -33.60 -42.33
N LEU A 37 10.45 -34.65 -41.66
CA LEU A 37 9.67 -35.45 -40.70
C LEU A 37 8.95 -34.61 -39.62
N LEU A 38 9.58 -33.50 -39.21
CA LEU A 38 9.04 -32.50 -38.27
C LEU A 38 7.85 -31.72 -38.85
N VAL A 39 7.91 -31.34 -40.13
CA VAL A 39 6.82 -30.66 -40.85
C VAL A 39 5.64 -31.60 -41.09
N ARG A 40 5.92 -32.90 -41.28
CA ARG A 40 4.87 -33.91 -41.41
C ARG A 40 4.10 -34.11 -40.10
N ASN A 41 4.82 -34.18 -38.97
CA ASN A 41 4.20 -34.31 -37.65
C ASN A 41 3.40 -33.06 -37.24
N SER A 42 3.93 -31.85 -37.49
CA SER A 42 3.19 -30.62 -37.18
C SER A 42 1.92 -30.48 -38.02
N ARG A 43 1.96 -30.88 -39.29
CA ARG A 43 0.80 -30.88 -40.18
C ARG A 43 -0.31 -31.81 -39.67
N ASP A 44 0.03 -33.05 -39.33
CA ASP A 44 -0.96 -34.03 -38.91
C ASP A 44 -1.61 -33.60 -37.57
N ILE A 45 -0.86 -32.92 -36.69
CA ILE A 45 -1.39 -32.26 -35.49
C ILE A 45 -2.35 -31.12 -35.87
N SER A 46 -1.95 -30.21 -36.75
CA SER A 46 -2.79 -29.08 -37.16
C SER A 46 -4.10 -29.53 -37.83
N VAL A 47 -4.04 -30.57 -38.67
CA VAL A 47 -5.23 -31.14 -39.32
C VAL A 47 -6.18 -31.73 -38.28
N SER A 48 -5.66 -32.53 -37.33
CA SER A 48 -6.49 -33.13 -36.26
C SER A 48 -7.14 -32.09 -35.33
N LEU A 49 -6.44 -30.98 -35.07
CA LEU A 49 -6.95 -29.91 -34.23
C LEU A 49 -8.05 -29.13 -34.96
N LEU A 50 -7.84 -28.82 -36.25
CA LEU A 50 -8.82 -28.13 -37.08
C LEU A 50 -10.07 -28.97 -37.35
N THR A 51 -9.94 -30.29 -37.51
CA THR A 51 -11.12 -31.18 -37.62
C THR A 51 -11.94 -31.17 -36.33
N THR A 52 -11.29 -31.18 -35.17
CA THR A 52 -11.97 -31.09 -33.86
C THR A 52 -12.73 -29.77 -33.73
N VAL A 53 -12.10 -28.65 -34.10
CA VAL A 53 -12.73 -27.33 -34.07
C VAL A 53 -13.93 -27.28 -35.02
N ALA A 54 -13.81 -27.85 -36.22
CA ALA A 54 -14.92 -27.90 -37.18
C ALA A 54 -16.12 -28.68 -36.61
N ASP A 55 -15.88 -29.83 -35.98
CA ASP A 55 -16.94 -30.63 -35.35
C ASP A 55 -17.64 -29.89 -34.20
N PHE A 56 -16.87 -29.13 -33.40
CA PHE A 56 -17.43 -28.30 -32.33
C PHE A 56 -18.30 -27.17 -32.87
N VAL A 57 -17.83 -26.45 -33.91
CA VAL A 57 -18.59 -25.37 -34.56
C VAL A 57 -19.87 -25.90 -35.20
N ARG A 58 -19.83 -27.09 -35.83
CA ARG A 58 -21.02 -27.76 -36.39
C ARG A 58 -22.06 -28.03 -35.31
N LEU A 59 -21.63 -28.55 -34.16
CA LEU A 59 -22.51 -28.87 -33.05
C LEU A 59 -23.16 -27.60 -32.48
N GLY A 60 -22.37 -26.53 -32.30
CA GLY A 60 -22.87 -25.22 -31.86
C GLY A 60 -23.88 -24.59 -32.83
N ALA A 61 -23.64 -24.67 -34.14
CA ALA A 61 -24.58 -24.17 -35.14
C ALA A 61 -25.92 -24.91 -35.08
N PHE A 62 -25.88 -26.23 -34.90
CA PHE A 62 -27.08 -27.06 -34.80
C PHE A 62 -27.90 -26.74 -33.53
N THR A 63 -27.26 -26.67 -32.37
CA THR A 63 -27.95 -26.42 -31.10
C THR A 63 -28.57 -25.04 -31.04
N TYR A 64 -27.85 -23.99 -31.48
CA TYR A 64 -28.42 -22.64 -31.57
C TYR A 64 -29.54 -22.54 -32.62
N GLY A 65 -29.42 -23.26 -33.74
CA GLY A 65 -30.50 -23.32 -34.74
C GLY A 65 -31.79 -23.91 -34.18
N VAL A 66 -31.70 -25.00 -33.43
CA VAL A 66 -32.86 -25.62 -32.75
C VAL A 66 -33.46 -24.68 -31.70
N PHE A 67 -32.61 -23.98 -30.93
CA PHE A 67 -33.06 -23.02 -29.92
C PHE A 67 -33.77 -21.82 -30.54
N ALA A 68 -33.19 -21.20 -31.57
CA ALA A 68 -33.81 -20.08 -32.28
C ALA A 68 -35.16 -20.47 -32.88
N LEU A 69 -35.27 -21.70 -33.40
CA LEU A 69 -36.53 -22.27 -33.88
C LEU A 69 -37.55 -22.41 -32.74
N ALA A 70 -37.14 -22.93 -31.58
CA ALA A 70 -38.00 -23.08 -30.41
C ALA A 70 -38.51 -21.71 -29.89
N VAL A 71 -37.63 -20.71 -29.80
CA VAL A 71 -38.03 -19.33 -29.42
C VAL A 71 -39.00 -18.74 -30.44
N LEU A 72 -38.78 -18.97 -31.74
CA LEU A 72 -39.68 -18.51 -32.79
C LEU A 72 -41.06 -19.20 -32.72
N VAL A 73 -41.09 -20.50 -32.43
CA VAL A 73 -42.32 -21.27 -32.19
C VAL A 73 -43.06 -20.75 -30.95
N VAL A 74 -42.36 -20.53 -29.83
CA VAL A 74 -42.96 -19.95 -28.62
C VAL A 74 -43.49 -18.55 -28.89
N ARG A 75 -42.76 -17.72 -29.63
CA ARG A 75 -43.18 -16.36 -29.97
C ARG A 75 -44.41 -16.35 -30.89
N LEU A 76 -44.53 -17.31 -31.80
CA LEU A 76 -45.72 -17.51 -32.64
C LEU A 76 -46.91 -18.03 -31.82
N LEU A 77 -46.67 -18.87 -30.81
CA LEU A 77 -47.71 -19.44 -29.94
C LEU A 77 -48.19 -18.48 -28.84
N VAL A 78 -47.37 -17.51 -28.41
CA VAL A 78 -47.69 -16.55 -27.32
C VAL A 78 -48.51 -15.33 -27.79
N GLY A 79 -49.01 -15.36 -29.02
CA GLY A 79 -50.10 -14.48 -29.43
C GLY A 79 -51.36 -14.74 -28.59
N VAL A 80 -51.59 -13.86 -27.60
CA VAL A 80 -52.81 -13.71 -26.78
C VAL A 80 -52.86 -14.56 -25.49
N SER A 81 -52.58 -13.87 -24.38
CA SER A 81 -52.98 -14.14 -22.97
C SER A 81 -52.48 -15.44 -22.29
N GLY A 82 -51.43 -15.31 -21.47
CA GLY A 82 -51.02 -16.37 -20.54
C GLY A 82 -50.02 -15.94 -19.47
N ARG A 83 -50.39 -15.02 -18.57
CA ARG A 83 -49.55 -14.59 -17.42
C ARG A 83 -49.10 -15.77 -16.53
N ARG A 84 -49.90 -16.84 -16.47
CA ARG A 84 -49.59 -18.09 -15.75
C ARG A 84 -48.51 -18.97 -16.42
N TYR A 85 -48.31 -18.86 -17.73
CA TYR A 85 -47.30 -19.65 -18.43
C TYR A 85 -45.89 -19.09 -18.18
N ILE A 86 -45.78 -17.77 -18.08
CA ILE A 86 -44.53 -17.08 -17.75
C ILE A 86 -44.07 -17.42 -16.32
N GLU A 87 -44.99 -17.49 -15.35
CA GLU A 87 -44.67 -17.94 -13.98
C GLU A 87 -44.15 -19.39 -13.94
N GLN A 88 -44.70 -20.31 -14.74
CA GLN A 88 -44.22 -21.69 -14.78
C GLN A 88 -42.83 -21.82 -15.43
N VAL A 89 -42.52 -21.00 -16.44
CA VAL A 89 -41.19 -20.98 -17.07
C VAL A 89 -40.13 -20.41 -16.12
N VAL A 90 -40.47 -19.39 -15.32
CA VAL A 90 -39.58 -18.83 -14.29
C VAL A 90 -39.31 -19.87 -13.20
N ASN A 91 -40.34 -20.55 -12.69
CA ASN A 91 -40.16 -21.57 -11.65
C ASN A 91 -39.36 -22.80 -12.13
N TYR A 92 -39.48 -23.20 -13.41
CA TYR A 92 -38.64 -24.26 -13.98
C TYR A 92 -37.19 -23.83 -14.18
N SER A 93 -36.94 -22.56 -14.54
CA SER A 93 -35.60 -21.99 -14.65
C SER A 93 -34.87 -22.03 -13.30
N ASP A 94 -35.55 -21.63 -12.22
CA ASP A 94 -34.96 -21.58 -10.87
C ASP A 94 -34.61 -22.99 -10.33
N TYR A 95 -35.42 -24.01 -10.65
CA TYR A 95 -35.13 -25.41 -10.31
C TYR A 95 -33.84 -25.94 -10.96
N TRP A 96 -33.64 -25.68 -12.26
CA TRP A 96 -32.43 -26.11 -12.97
C TRP A 96 -31.20 -25.31 -12.56
N HIS A 97 -31.35 -24.03 -12.22
CA HIS A 97 -30.27 -23.22 -11.67
C HIS A 97 -29.80 -23.77 -10.31
N GLY A 98 -30.73 -24.22 -9.47
CA GLY A 98 -30.41 -24.92 -8.21
C GLY A 98 -29.66 -26.22 -8.42
N ALA A 99 -30.13 -27.08 -9.34
CA ALA A 99 -29.50 -28.38 -9.62
C ALA A 99 -28.08 -28.26 -10.22
N LEU A 100 -27.81 -27.22 -11.02
CA LEU A 100 -26.47 -26.94 -11.56
C LEU A 100 -25.57 -26.22 -10.56
N GLY A 101 -26.14 -25.44 -9.64
CA GLY A 101 -25.42 -24.78 -8.56
C GLY A 101 -24.74 -25.74 -7.58
N GLU A 102 -25.25 -26.97 -7.42
CA GLU A 102 -24.62 -28.03 -6.61
C GLU A 102 -23.36 -28.64 -7.25
N PHE A 103 -23.15 -28.45 -8.55
CA PHE A 103 -21.90 -28.76 -9.26
C PHE A 103 -20.92 -27.59 -9.14
N ASN A 104 -20.47 -27.33 -7.91
CA ASN A 104 -19.53 -26.25 -7.60
C ASN A 104 -18.23 -26.39 -8.44
N SER A 105 -17.71 -25.24 -8.92
CA SER A 105 -16.47 -25.07 -9.69
C SER A 105 -15.28 -25.92 -9.19
N LEU A 106 -15.22 -26.16 -7.87
CA LEU A 106 -14.21 -26.99 -7.22
C LEU A 106 -14.14 -28.43 -7.76
N LYS A 107 -15.29 -29.05 -8.09
CA LYS A 107 -15.35 -30.44 -8.59
C LYS A 107 -14.84 -30.57 -10.03
N TRP A 108 -14.97 -29.52 -10.84
CA TRP A 108 -14.38 -29.45 -12.17
C TRP A 108 -12.88 -29.22 -12.11
N ILE A 109 -12.44 -28.34 -11.20
CA ILE A 109 -11.02 -28.07 -10.98
C ILE A 109 -10.30 -29.32 -10.47
N THR A 110 -10.90 -30.10 -9.56
CA THR A 110 -10.28 -31.34 -9.06
C THR A 110 -10.16 -32.42 -10.13
N LEU A 111 -11.15 -32.57 -11.02
CA LEU A 111 -11.08 -33.51 -12.12
C LEU A 111 -9.97 -33.14 -13.12
N VAL A 112 -9.87 -31.87 -13.50
CA VAL A 112 -8.82 -31.37 -14.40
C VAL A 112 -7.44 -31.46 -13.75
N ALA A 113 -7.33 -31.11 -12.46
CA ALA A 113 -6.08 -31.22 -11.71
C ALA A 113 -5.62 -32.67 -11.57
N ALA A 114 -6.53 -33.64 -11.36
CA ALA A 114 -6.19 -35.06 -11.29
C ALA A 114 -5.60 -35.59 -12.60
N ILE A 115 -6.14 -35.15 -13.76
CA ILE A 115 -5.65 -35.54 -15.08
C ILE A 115 -4.26 -34.94 -15.36
N ILE A 116 -4.04 -33.67 -14.99
CA ILE A 116 -2.73 -33.02 -15.12
C ILE A 116 -1.69 -33.67 -14.20
N ALA A 117 -2.06 -33.97 -12.95
CA ALA A 117 -1.18 -34.63 -11.98
C ALA A 117 -0.73 -36.02 -12.47
N LEU A 118 -1.62 -36.78 -13.08
CA LEU A 118 -1.30 -38.08 -13.67
C LEU A 118 -0.28 -37.95 -14.82
N GLY A 119 -0.42 -36.93 -15.67
CA GLY A 119 0.54 -36.64 -16.74
C GLY A 119 1.93 -36.26 -16.22
N ILE A 120 1.99 -35.46 -15.15
CA ILE A 120 3.26 -35.06 -14.51
C ILE A 120 3.95 -36.25 -13.84
N LEU A 121 3.20 -37.14 -13.18
CA LEU A 121 3.74 -38.35 -12.54
C LEU A 121 4.38 -39.29 -13.56
N LEU A 122 3.73 -39.50 -14.71
CA LEU A 122 4.26 -40.33 -15.79
C LEU A 122 5.54 -39.75 -16.40
N TYR A 123 5.62 -38.42 -16.56
CA TYR A 123 6.83 -37.75 -17.02
C TYR A 123 8.00 -37.86 -16.03
N ARG A 124 7.76 -37.61 -14.73
CA ARG A 124 8.79 -37.73 -13.69
C ARG A 124 9.36 -39.14 -13.60
N TYR A 125 8.51 -40.15 -13.77
CA TYR A 125 8.95 -41.54 -13.84
C TYR A 125 9.89 -41.79 -15.03
N GLN A 126 9.55 -41.25 -16.21
CA GLN A 126 10.35 -41.43 -17.42
C GLN A 126 11.69 -40.68 -17.36
N LYS A 127 11.72 -39.46 -16.80
CA LYS A 127 12.94 -38.66 -16.60
C LYS A 127 13.91 -39.31 -15.61
N ARG A 128 13.41 -39.83 -14.48
CA ARG A 128 14.24 -40.52 -13.49
C ARG A 128 14.95 -41.75 -14.11
N ASN A 129 14.24 -42.48 -14.96
CA ASN A 129 14.78 -43.65 -15.63
C ASN A 129 15.83 -43.31 -16.71
N SER A 130 15.82 -42.10 -17.27
CA SER A 130 16.89 -41.64 -18.19
C SER A 130 18.11 -41.08 -17.47
N GLU A 131 17.93 -40.37 -16.35
CA GLU A 131 19.03 -39.88 -15.51
C GLU A 131 19.83 -41.03 -14.89
N GLU A 132 19.17 -42.07 -14.36
CA GLU A 132 19.84 -43.24 -13.78
C GLU A 132 20.71 -43.98 -14.82
N LYS A 133 20.24 -44.08 -16.08
CA LYS A 133 21.01 -44.69 -17.18
C LYS A 133 22.20 -43.85 -17.63
N PHE A 134 22.08 -42.52 -17.59
CA PHE A 134 23.18 -41.61 -17.94
C PHE A 134 24.28 -41.65 -16.87
N ILE A 135 23.91 -41.57 -15.59
CA ILE A 135 24.86 -41.65 -14.46
C ILE A 135 25.59 -43.00 -14.44
N ALA A 136 24.87 -44.10 -14.71
CA ALA A 136 25.48 -45.43 -14.79
C ALA A 136 26.55 -45.50 -15.90
N ARG A 137 26.27 -44.95 -17.08
CA ARG A 137 27.26 -44.85 -18.17
C ARG A 137 28.45 -43.96 -17.77
N LEU A 138 28.19 -42.83 -17.09
CA LEU A 138 29.23 -41.88 -16.65
C LEU A 138 30.24 -42.52 -15.70
N ARG A 139 29.75 -43.30 -14.73
CA ARG A 139 30.61 -44.08 -13.82
C ARG A 139 31.39 -45.14 -14.58
N GLN A 140 30.74 -45.87 -15.48
CA GLN A 140 31.40 -46.92 -16.25
C GLN A 140 32.53 -46.36 -17.12
N THR A 141 32.32 -45.23 -17.81
CA THR A 141 33.37 -44.60 -18.62
C THR A 141 34.51 -44.03 -17.77
N ALA A 142 34.22 -43.49 -16.59
CA ALA A 142 35.26 -43.06 -15.64
C ALA A 142 36.10 -44.25 -15.15
N GLU A 143 35.47 -45.37 -14.78
CA GLU A 143 36.16 -46.61 -14.39
C GLU A 143 36.97 -47.20 -15.55
N ASP A 144 36.45 -47.15 -16.77
CA ASP A 144 37.14 -47.66 -17.96
C ASP A 144 38.34 -46.76 -18.37
N LEU A 145 38.28 -45.44 -18.13
CA LEU A 145 39.44 -44.56 -18.28
C LEU A 145 40.49 -44.81 -17.20
N ASP A 146 40.07 -44.90 -15.93
CA ASP A 146 40.98 -45.05 -14.79
C ASP A 146 41.67 -46.43 -14.79
N SER A 147 40.95 -47.47 -15.24
CA SER A 147 41.53 -48.82 -15.44
C SER A 147 42.33 -48.98 -16.74
N GLY A 148 42.45 -47.93 -17.56
CA GLY A 148 43.17 -47.95 -18.84
C GLY A 148 42.52 -48.80 -19.94
N LYS A 149 41.26 -49.20 -19.78
CA LYS A 149 40.49 -49.95 -20.80
C LYS A 149 40.07 -49.07 -21.98
N LEU A 150 39.86 -47.78 -21.74
CA LEU A 150 39.66 -46.77 -22.78
C LEU A 150 40.99 -46.06 -23.06
N PRO A 151 41.51 -46.10 -24.30
CA PRO A 151 42.72 -45.36 -24.65
C PRO A 151 42.47 -43.86 -24.51
N TYR A 152 43.26 -43.20 -23.67
CA TYR A 152 43.17 -41.76 -23.47
C TYR A 152 43.69 -41.03 -24.72
N GLU A 153 42.79 -40.64 -25.61
CA GLU A 153 43.09 -39.67 -26.66
C GLU A 153 42.98 -38.25 -26.07
N PRO A 154 44.07 -37.48 -25.99
CA PRO A 154 44.04 -36.13 -25.45
C PRO A 154 43.24 -35.23 -26.40
N LEU A 155 41.99 -34.95 -26.01
CA LEU A 155 41.16 -33.94 -26.67
C LEU A 155 41.63 -32.55 -26.24
N SER A 156 41.46 -31.56 -27.12
CA SER A 156 41.78 -30.17 -26.79
C SER A 156 40.93 -29.71 -25.60
N PRO A 157 41.52 -29.15 -24.53
CA PRO A 157 40.78 -28.79 -23.33
C PRO A 157 39.70 -27.75 -23.62
N THR A 158 38.52 -27.91 -23.01
CA THR A 158 37.42 -26.95 -23.13
C THR A 158 37.75 -25.64 -22.40
N PRO A 159 37.04 -24.52 -22.67
CA PRO A 159 37.23 -23.28 -21.94
C PRO A 159 37.13 -23.44 -20.41
N GLU A 160 36.27 -24.34 -19.93
CA GLU A 160 36.11 -24.69 -18.52
C GLU A 160 37.33 -25.46 -17.99
N MET A 161 37.85 -26.43 -18.75
CA MET A 161 39.08 -27.15 -18.39
C MET A 161 40.30 -26.22 -18.32
N LEU A 162 40.40 -25.25 -19.24
CA LEU A 162 41.46 -24.23 -19.24
C LEU A 162 41.37 -23.30 -18.01
N ALA A 163 40.15 -22.98 -17.56
CA ALA A 163 39.95 -22.20 -16.34
C ALA A 163 40.40 -22.96 -15.08
N VAL A 164 40.07 -24.27 -15.01
CA VAL A 164 40.50 -25.15 -13.91
C VAL A 164 42.02 -25.35 -13.93
N GLU A 165 42.61 -25.55 -15.11
CA GLU A 165 44.06 -25.69 -15.28
C GLU A 165 44.81 -24.42 -14.84
N LYS A 166 44.30 -23.24 -15.19
CA LYS A 166 44.85 -21.95 -14.71
C LYS A 166 44.79 -21.83 -13.19
N ALA A 167 43.73 -22.34 -12.56
CA ALA A 167 43.59 -22.35 -11.10
C ALA A 167 44.59 -23.31 -10.43
N ILE A 168 44.78 -24.51 -10.99
CA ILE A 168 45.80 -25.47 -10.55
C ILE A 168 47.20 -24.84 -10.62
N ASN A 169 47.55 -24.23 -11.76
CA ASN A 169 48.85 -23.59 -11.95
C ASN A 169 49.10 -22.45 -10.94
N ASN A 170 48.07 -21.67 -10.61
CA ASN A 170 48.16 -20.63 -9.59
C ASN A 170 48.38 -21.20 -8.18
N LEU A 171 47.72 -22.30 -7.81
CA LEU A 171 47.94 -22.96 -6.52
C LEU A 171 49.34 -23.52 -6.40
N GLN A 172 49.85 -24.15 -7.46
CA GLN A 172 51.23 -24.67 -7.49
C GLN A 172 52.26 -23.55 -7.29
N LEU A 173 52.05 -22.38 -7.90
CA LEU A 173 52.89 -21.20 -7.68
C LEU A 173 52.84 -20.71 -6.23
N GLN A 174 51.67 -20.77 -5.58
CA GLN A 174 51.53 -20.41 -4.17
C GLN A 174 52.23 -21.41 -3.26
N ILE A 175 52.07 -22.71 -3.50
CA ILE A 175 52.74 -23.78 -2.75
C ILE A 175 54.26 -23.62 -2.88
N ALA A 176 54.78 -23.44 -4.09
CA ALA A 176 56.20 -23.23 -4.33
C ALA A 176 56.75 -21.96 -3.65
N LYS A 177 55.96 -20.88 -3.61
CA LYS A 177 56.33 -19.63 -2.94
C LYS A 177 56.42 -19.80 -1.42
N VAL A 178 55.46 -20.52 -0.81
CA VAL A 178 55.45 -20.78 0.63
C VAL A 178 56.61 -21.71 1.01
N GLN A 179 56.87 -22.75 0.21
CA GLN A 179 57.99 -23.68 0.41
C GLN A 179 59.36 -23.00 0.25
N GLY A 180 59.51 -22.08 -0.71
CA GLY A 180 60.76 -21.34 -0.93
C GLY A 180 61.09 -20.29 0.15
N GLN A 181 60.11 -19.86 0.95
CA GLN A 181 60.32 -18.89 2.03
C GLN A 181 60.76 -19.53 3.35
N SER A 182 60.74 -20.87 3.47
CA SER A 182 60.86 -21.55 4.76
C SER A 182 62.16 -22.33 5.00
N GLU A 183 63.25 -22.02 4.27
CA GLU A 183 64.56 -22.65 4.54
C GLU A 183 65.12 -22.29 5.95
N ASN A 184 64.57 -21.27 6.62
CA ASN A 184 64.89 -20.94 8.01
C ASN A 184 63.66 -21.13 8.92
N LYS A 185 63.53 -22.35 9.46
CA LYS A 185 62.54 -22.81 10.46
C LYS A 185 61.07 -22.69 10.02
N LEU A 186 60.52 -23.78 9.46
CA LEU A 186 59.07 -23.97 9.32
C LEU A 186 58.39 -23.92 10.70
N GLU A 187 57.57 -22.91 10.91
CA GLU A 187 56.59 -22.89 12.00
C GLU A 187 55.44 -23.85 11.66
N ALA A 188 54.85 -24.50 12.67
CA ALA A 188 53.74 -25.44 12.48
C ALA A 188 52.54 -24.85 11.70
N GLN A 189 52.37 -23.53 11.74
CA GLN A 189 51.34 -22.80 10.98
C GLN A 189 51.58 -22.83 9.46
N GLN A 190 52.83 -22.93 8.99
CA GLN A 190 53.14 -22.99 7.55
C GLN A 190 52.87 -24.38 6.97
N LEU A 191 53.04 -25.44 7.76
CA LEU A 191 52.72 -26.81 7.35
C LEU A 191 51.21 -27.01 7.13
N ASP A 192 50.38 -26.54 8.07
CA ASP A 192 48.91 -26.56 7.93
C ASP A 192 48.44 -25.76 6.70
N TYR A 193 49.11 -24.65 6.41
CA TYR A 193 48.78 -23.85 5.22
C TYR A 193 49.15 -24.56 3.90
N ILE A 194 50.31 -25.22 3.84
CA ILE A 194 50.72 -26.00 2.65
C ILE A 194 49.76 -27.19 2.44
N GLU A 195 49.39 -27.90 3.50
CA GLU A 195 48.47 -29.03 3.42
C GLU A 195 47.09 -28.61 2.87
N LYS A 196 46.58 -27.45 3.30
CA LYS A 196 45.33 -26.87 2.75
C LYS A 196 45.44 -26.54 1.26
N LEU A 197 46.55 -25.99 0.82
CA LEU A 197 46.77 -25.67 -0.60
C LEU A 197 46.89 -26.94 -1.45
N GLN A 198 47.55 -27.98 -0.95
CA GLN A 198 47.68 -29.28 -1.62
C GLN A 198 46.33 -30.00 -1.74
N ASN A 199 45.51 -29.96 -0.69
CA ASN A 199 44.16 -30.52 -0.72
C ASN A 199 43.25 -29.80 -1.73
N GLU A 200 43.38 -28.49 -1.90
CA GLU A 200 42.62 -27.74 -2.91
C GLU A 200 43.13 -28.02 -4.33
N GLU A 201 44.45 -28.19 -4.53
CA GLU A 201 45.02 -28.61 -5.80
C GLU A 201 44.46 -29.97 -6.24
N GLU A 202 44.46 -30.96 -5.34
CA GLU A 202 43.94 -32.31 -5.60
C GLU A 202 42.46 -32.28 -5.98
N ARG A 203 41.66 -31.46 -5.29
CA ARG A 203 40.24 -31.29 -5.63
C ARG A 203 40.04 -30.73 -7.04
N LEU A 204 40.86 -29.75 -7.45
CA LEU A 204 40.78 -29.18 -8.80
C LEU A 204 41.24 -30.18 -9.88
N ARG A 205 42.22 -31.04 -9.58
CA ARG A 205 42.63 -32.14 -10.46
C ARG A 205 41.49 -33.13 -10.69
N GLN A 206 40.74 -33.48 -9.64
CA GLN A 206 39.56 -34.34 -9.77
C GLN A 206 38.47 -33.69 -10.64
N VAL A 207 38.22 -32.39 -10.48
CA VAL A 207 37.26 -31.67 -11.33
C VAL A 207 37.71 -31.66 -12.80
N TRP A 208 39.00 -31.41 -13.05
CA TRP A 208 39.56 -31.46 -14.40
C TRP A 208 39.41 -32.85 -15.03
N PHE A 209 39.66 -33.91 -14.26
CA PHE A 209 39.45 -35.30 -14.68
C PHE A 209 38.00 -35.56 -15.11
N TRP A 210 37.01 -35.15 -14.32
CA TRP A 210 35.60 -35.35 -14.67
C TRP A 210 35.18 -34.62 -15.94
N TYR A 211 35.69 -33.41 -16.19
CA TYR A 211 35.48 -32.73 -17.47
C TYR A 211 36.07 -33.51 -18.65
N SER A 212 37.25 -34.13 -18.46
CA SER A 212 37.86 -34.97 -19.50
C SER A 212 37.04 -36.24 -19.79
N VAL A 213 36.47 -36.88 -18.76
CA VAL A 213 35.57 -38.04 -18.91
C VAL A 213 34.33 -37.67 -19.71
N ILE A 214 33.71 -36.52 -19.40
CA ILE A 214 32.54 -36.02 -20.12
C ILE A 214 32.88 -35.73 -21.59
N GLN A 215 34.07 -35.22 -21.88
CA GLN A 215 34.50 -34.90 -23.24
C GLN A 215 34.75 -36.16 -24.09
N GLN A 216 35.19 -37.26 -23.48
CA GLN A 216 35.42 -38.53 -24.16
C GLN A 216 34.15 -39.35 -24.42
N MET A 217 33.07 -39.06 -23.69
CA MET A 217 31.73 -39.54 -24.04
C MET A 217 31.22 -38.81 -25.29
N LYS A 218 31.71 -39.16 -26.50
CA LYS A 218 31.13 -38.68 -27.76
C LYS A 218 29.62 -38.95 -27.74
N PRO A 219 28.76 -37.92 -27.67
CA PRO A 219 27.34 -38.15 -27.53
C PRO A 219 26.77 -38.54 -28.89
N GLU A 220 26.53 -39.83 -29.11
CA GLU A 220 25.67 -40.28 -30.23
C GLU A 220 24.18 -39.95 -29.97
N GLU A 221 23.83 -39.56 -28.72
CA GLU A 221 22.52 -39.06 -28.34
C GLU A 221 22.68 -37.71 -27.62
N PRO A 222 21.83 -36.69 -27.91
CA PRO A 222 21.89 -35.39 -27.26
C PRO A 222 21.81 -35.57 -25.75
N THR A 223 22.85 -35.10 -25.05
CA THR A 223 22.88 -35.12 -23.59
C THR A 223 21.65 -34.39 -23.04
N PRO A 224 20.94 -34.93 -22.03
CA PRO A 224 19.78 -34.29 -21.41
C PRO A 224 20.11 -32.97 -20.67
N TYR A 225 21.33 -32.45 -20.80
CA TYR A 225 21.86 -31.27 -20.12
C TYR A 225 22.20 -30.09 -21.03
N GLN A 226 21.98 -30.18 -22.35
CA GLN A 226 22.02 -29.00 -23.21
C GLN A 226 20.61 -28.43 -23.37
N HIS A 227 20.14 -27.75 -22.33
CA HIS A 227 18.94 -26.92 -22.43
C HIS A 227 19.28 -25.65 -23.23
N ALA A 228 18.95 -25.66 -24.52
CA ALA A 228 18.42 -24.48 -25.17
C ALA A 228 16.98 -24.29 -24.63
N ASN A 229 16.70 -23.09 -24.11
CA ASN A 229 15.41 -22.55 -23.66
C ASN A 229 14.27 -23.54 -23.31
N LEU A 230 13.70 -23.40 -22.11
CA LEU A 230 12.50 -24.08 -21.60
C LEU A 230 11.29 -24.11 -22.58
N LYS A 231 11.24 -23.19 -23.55
CA LYS A 231 10.29 -23.20 -24.67
C LYS A 231 10.45 -24.44 -25.57
N GLU A 232 11.68 -24.86 -25.86
CA GLU A 232 11.97 -25.99 -26.74
C GLU A 232 11.59 -27.31 -26.09
N ASP A 233 11.90 -27.52 -24.81
CA ASP A 233 11.51 -28.74 -24.07
C ASP A 233 10.00 -28.92 -23.93
N VAL A 234 9.27 -27.81 -23.73
CA VAL A 234 7.79 -27.85 -23.72
C VAL A 234 7.26 -28.22 -25.10
N LEU A 235 7.88 -27.74 -26.18
CA LEU A 235 7.54 -28.07 -27.56
C LEU A 235 7.86 -29.54 -27.90
N THR A 236 8.99 -30.08 -27.46
CA THR A 236 9.34 -31.50 -27.66
C THR A 236 8.39 -32.43 -26.91
N VAL A 237 8.00 -32.06 -25.68
CA VAL A 237 7.02 -32.81 -24.87
C VAL A 237 5.62 -32.77 -25.49
N LEU A 238 5.17 -31.60 -25.96
CA LEU A 238 3.88 -31.44 -26.65
C LEU A 238 3.83 -32.16 -28.01
N SER A 239 4.98 -32.37 -28.66
CA SER A 239 5.08 -33.08 -29.94
C SER A 239 5.24 -34.61 -29.82
N SER A 240 5.28 -35.15 -28.59
CA SER A 240 5.52 -36.58 -28.39
C SER A 240 4.32 -37.43 -28.81
N LYS A 241 4.60 -38.48 -29.61
CA LYS A 241 3.60 -39.40 -30.17
C LYS A 241 2.75 -40.12 -29.10
N GLY A 242 3.28 -40.24 -27.88
CA GLY A 242 2.60 -40.82 -26.72
C GLY A 242 1.53 -39.91 -26.11
N LEU A 243 1.81 -38.61 -25.96
CA LEU A 243 0.86 -37.63 -25.44
C LEU A 243 -0.33 -37.45 -26.40
N PHE A 244 -0.06 -37.49 -27.71
CA PHE A 244 -1.07 -37.34 -28.76
C PHE A 244 -2.15 -38.44 -28.76
N ASN A 245 -1.75 -39.71 -28.58
CA ASN A 245 -2.69 -40.85 -28.52
C ASN A 245 -3.59 -40.81 -27.27
N VAL A 246 -3.09 -40.21 -26.18
CA VAL A 246 -3.85 -40.01 -24.94
C VAL A 246 -4.85 -38.85 -25.11
N PHE A 247 -4.43 -37.73 -25.70
CA PHE A 247 -5.32 -36.60 -25.97
C PHE A 247 -6.43 -36.92 -26.98
N SER A 248 -6.17 -37.69 -28.03
CA SER A 248 -7.21 -38.06 -29.00
C SER A 248 -8.30 -38.95 -28.39
N SER A 249 -7.93 -39.83 -27.45
CA SER A 249 -8.87 -40.69 -26.73
C SER A 249 -9.70 -39.90 -25.72
N LEU A 250 -9.09 -38.92 -25.03
CA LEU A 250 -9.78 -38.05 -24.07
C LEU A 250 -10.77 -37.10 -24.76
N ASN A 251 -10.40 -36.56 -25.92
CA ASN A 251 -11.17 -35.57 -26.67
C ASN A 251 -12.52 -36.13 -27.19
N ASN A 252 -12.54 -37.40 -27.60
CA ASN A 252 -13.77 -38.09 -28.01
C ASN A 252 -14.76 -38.32 -26.84
N ALA A 253 -14.26 -38.38 -25.60
CA ALA A 253 -15.09 -38.54 -24.41
C ALA A 253 -15.58 -37.18 -23.87
N LEU A 254 -14.73 -36.15 -23.89
CA LEU A 254 -15.05 -34.81 -23.39
C LEU A 254 -16.02 -34.04 -24.29
N SER A 255 -15.92 -34.17 -25.62
CA SER A 255 -16.78 -33.40 -26.54
C SER A 255 -18.27 -33.74 -26.41
N LYS A 256 -18.60 -34.99 -26.05
CA LYS A 256 -19.99 -35.43 -25.85
C LYS A 256 -20.59 -34.91 -24.55
N THR A 257 -19.78 -34.75 -23.51
CA THR A 257 -20.25 -34.33 -22.17
C THR A 257 -20.37 -32.81 -22.07
N VAL A 258 -19.43 -32.07 -22.66
CA VAL A 258 -19.44 -30.59 -22.68
C VAL A 258 -20.58 -30.04 -23.52
N ALA A 259 -20.97 -30.73 -24.59
CA ALA A 259 -22.09 -30.34 -25.45
C ALA A 259 -23.44 -30.35 -24.71
N VAL A 260 -23.67 -31.37 -23.88
CA VAL A 260 -24.92 -31.51 -23.11
C VAL A 260 -25.01 -30.41 -22.04
N LEU A 261 -23.91 -30.10 -21.36
CA LEU A 261 -23.87 -29.08 -20.30
C LEU A 261 -23.94 -27.64 -20.85
N GLY A 262 -23.34 -27.38 -22.01
CA GLY A 262 -23.39 -26.08 -22.68
C GLY A 262 -24.81 -25.67 -23.11
N CYS A 263 -25.63 -26.63 -23.53
CA CYS A 263 -27.04 -26.37 -23.88
C CYS A 263 -27.89 -25.94 -22.67
N VAL A 264 -27.56 -26.41 -21.46
CA VAL A 264 -28.35 -26.11 -20.27
C VAL A 264 -27.99 -24.74 -19.67
N ALA A 265 -26.72 -24.35 -19.69
CA ALA A 265 -26.27 -23.06 -19.15
C ALA A 265 -26.74 -21.85 -19.98
N LEU A 266 -26.81 -21.99 -21.30
CA LEU A 266 -27.24 -20.92 -22.21
C LEU A 266 -28.74 -20.60 -22.08
N LEU A 267 -29.58 -21.58 -21.70
CA LEU A 267 -31.00 -21.38 -21.47
C LEU A 267 -31.30 -20.49 -20.25
N THR A 268 -30.42 -20.46 -19.25
CA THR A 268 -30.66 -19.74 -17.97
C THR A 268 -30.31 -18.25 -17.99
N VAL A 269 -29.39 -17.80 -18.84
CA VAL A 269 -28.87 -16.41 -18.80
C VAL A 269 -29.79 -15.42 -19.53
N GLU A 270 -30.43 -15.82 -20.63
CA GLU A 270 -31.28 -14.89 -21.41
C GLU A 270 -32.66 -14.66 -20.79
N VAL A 271 -33.20 -15.61 -20.00
CA VAL A 271 -34.49 -15.46 -19.31
C VAL A 271 -34.42 -14.41 -18.20
N HIS A 272 -33.24 -14.22 -17.59
CA HIS A 272 -33.04 -13.29 -16.48
C HIS A 272 -32.93 -11.82 -16.92
N GLN A 273 -32.39 -11.55 -18.12
CA GLN A 273 -32.27 -10.18 -18.62
C GLN A 273 -33.60 -9.61 -19.14
N ALA A 274 -34.50 -10.48 -19.62
CA ALA A 274 -35.81 -10.06 -20.13
C ALA A 274 -36.78 -9.61 -19.02
N THR A 275 -36.62 -10.09 -17.78
CA THR A 275 -37.51 -9.78 -16.65
C THR A 275 -37.12 -8.48 -15.92
N ALA A 276 -35.83 -8.14 -15.87
CA ALA A 276 -35.35 -6.92 -15.19
C ALA A 276 -35.78 -5.63 -15.92
N TYR A 277 -35.82 -5.63 -17.25
CA TYR A 277 -36.12 -4.44 -18.05
C TYR A 277 -37.61 -4.01 -17.98
N LEU A 278 -38.51 -4.95 -17.68
CA LEU A 278 -39.96 -4.69 -17.59
C LEU A 278 -40.37 -4.03 -16.27
N GLY A 279 -39.63 -4.25 -15.18
CA GLY A 279 -39.92 -3.68 -13.86
C GLY A 279 -39.63 -2.19 -13.75
N GLU A 280 -38.58 -1.70 -14.42
CA GLU A 280 -38.12 -0.32 -14.28
C GLU A 280 -39.06 0.70 -14.97
N SER A 281 -39.73 0.29 -16.06
CA SER A 281 -40.66 1.18 -16.79
C SER A 281 -41.99 1.45 -16.06
N LEU A 282 -42.38 0.57 -15.13
CA LEU A 282 -43.64 0.70 -14.38
C LEU A 282 -43.53 1.63 -13.17
N ALA A 283 -42.34 1.75 -12.57
CA ALA A 283 -42.11 2.59 -11.39
C ALA A 283 -42.09 4.10 -11.70
N GLN A 284 -41.56 4.49 -12.87
CA GLN A 284 -41.50 5.90 -13.27
C GLN A 284 -42.87 6.54 -13.52
N LYS A 285 -43.89 5.74 -13.86
CA LYS A 285 -45.22 6.26 -14.16
C LYS A 285 -46.01 6.64 -12.90
N ALA A 286 -45.82 5.93 -11.78
CA ALA A 286 -46.54 6.17 -10.54
C ALA A 286 -46.11 7.48 -9.83
N LEU A 287 -44.82 7.82 -9.88
CA LEU A 287 -44.27 9.00 -9.20
C LEU A 287 -44.77 10.34 -9.78
N HIS A 288 -45.16 10.35 -11.06
CA HIS A 288 -45.61 11.57 -11.74
C HIS A 288 -47.04 11.97 -11.36
N ASP A 289 -47.90 10.98 -11.09
CA ASP A 289 -49.33 11.20 -10.82
C ASP A 289 -49.56 11.76 -9.39
N ASP A 290 -48.73 11.42 -8.42
CA ASP A 290 -48.87 11.87 -7.02
C ASP A 290 -48.46 13.34 -6.79
N LEU A 291 -47.52 13.87 -7.58
CA LEU A 291 -47.06 15.26 -7.46
C LEU A 291 -48.12 16.28 -7.91
N VAL A 292 -49.02 15.89 -8.81
CA VAL A 292 -50.08 16.76 -9.34
C VAL A 292 -51.19 16.98 -8.31
N LEU A 293 -51.45 16.00 -7.43
CA LEU A 293 -52.48 16.08 -6.39
C LEU A 293 -52.09 17.00 -5.22
N ALA A 294 -50.81 17.01 -4.84
CA ALA A 294 -50.31 17.85 -3.73
C ALA A 294 -50.40 19.36 -4.03
N GLN A 295 -50.30 19.74 -5.31
CA GLN A 295 -50.33 21.14 -5.73
C GLN A 295 -51.74 21.74 -5.69
N ALA A 296 -52.78 20.93 -5.87
CA ALA A 296 -54.17 21.38 -5.84
C ALA A 296 -54.67 21.71 -4.42
N ALA A 297 -54.24 20.92 -3.41
CA ALA A 297 -54.64 21.11 -2.01
C ALA A 297 -54.06 22.39 -1.38
N PHE A 298 -52.92 22.88 -1.88
CA PHE A 298 -52.24 24.08 -1.37
C PHE A 298 -52.99 25.38 -1.65
N GLU A 299 -53.72 25.48 -2.77
CA GLU A 299 -54.41 26.72 -3.17
C GLU A 299 -55.77 26.91 -2.48
N GLU A 300 -56.34 25.85 -1.91
CA GLU A 300 -57.65 25.88 -1.26
C GLU A 300 -57.57 26.43 0.19
N ILE A 301 -56.53 26.08 0.93
CA ILE A 301 -56.35 26.45 2.36
C ILE A 301 -56.01 27.93 2.55
N LYS A 302 -55.41 28.57 1.55
CA LYS A 302 -55.03 30.00 1.60
C LYS A 302 -56.24 30.94 1.67
N LYS A 303 -57.45 30.46 1.33
CA LYS A 303 -58.65 31.30 1.29
C LYS A 303 -59.40 31.45 2.62
N GLU A 304 -59.12 30.64 3.65
CA GLU A 304 -60.05 30.52 4.79
C GLU A 304 -59.70 31.25 6.10
N ASN A 305 -58.52 31.83 6.31
CA ASN A 305 -58.15 32.36 7.65
C ASN A 305 -57.41 33.71 7.68
N LEU A 306 -58.12 34.83 7.52
CA LEU A 306 -57.61 36.17 7.86
C LEU A 306 -58.67 37.01 8.60
N GLY A 307 -58.52 37.13 9.92
CA GLY A 307 -59.20 38.15 10.73
C GLY A 307 -58.16 38.90 11.57
N GLU A 308 -58.04 40.22 11.37
CA GLU A 308 -57.03 41.07 12.02
C GLU A 308 -57.38 41.36 13.48
N GLY A 309 -56.47 41.06 14.43
CA GLY A 309 -56.60 41.42 15.84
C GLY A 309 -55.66 42.56 16.25
N GLN A 310 -56.09 43.45 17.16
CA GLN A 310 -55.28 44.57 17.68
C GLN A 310 -54.26 44.10 18.75
N LEU A 311 -53.07 44.72 18.77
CA LEU A 311 -51.99 44.43 19.73
C LEU A 311 -52.20 45.10 21.09
N THR A 312 -51.94 44.37 22.17
CA THR A 312 -51.96 44.90 23.53
C THR A 312 -50.65 45.59 23.89
N PRO A 313 -50.61 46.45 24.92
CA PRO A 313 -49.36 47.03 25.43
C PRO A 313 -48.35 45.98 25.90
N GLU A 314 -48.83 44.85 26.41
CA GLU A 314 -48.00 43.71 26.79
C GLU A 314 -47.33 43.05 25.58
N ASP A 315 -48.05 42.92 24.46
CA ASP A 315 -47.48 42.39 23.21
C ASP A 315 -46.32 43.25 22.74
N ASN A 316 -46.49 44.57 22.77
CA ASN A 316 -45.43 45.51 22.41
C ASN A 316 -44.18 45.33 23.30
N ALA A 317 -44.35 45.10 24.60
CA ALA A 317 -43.23 44.87 25.50
C ALA A 317 -42.47 43.56 25.22
N TYR A 318 -43.16 42.49 24.79
CA TYR A 318 -42.50 41.25 24.35
C TYR A 318 -41.80 41.41 22.99
N LEU A 319 -42.42 42.12 22.06
CA LEU A 319 -41.87 42.40 20.74
C LEU A 319 -40.56 43.20 20.82
N ASP A 320 -40.54 44.21 21.69
CA ASP A 320 -39.36 45.02 21.97
C ASP A 320 -38.22 44.21 22.61
N ALA A 321 -38.55 43.32 23.55
CA ALA A 321 -37.57 42.45 24.20
C ALA A 321 -36.94 41.45 23.22
N PHE A 322 -37.74 40.74 22.43
CA PHE A 322 -37.21 39.77 21.44
C PHE A 322 -36.31 40.44 20.40
N ALA A 323 -36.68 41.66 19.99
CA ALA A 323 -35.90 42.41 19.02
C ALA A 323 -34.56 42.88 19.56
N ALA A 324 -34.48 43.28 20.83
CA ALA A 324 -33.23 43.66 21.47
C ALA A 324 -32.29 42.46 21.69
N ASP A 325 -32.82 41.31 22.11
CA ASP A 325 -32.04 40.09 22.33
C ASP A 325 -31.45 39.54 21.01
N PHE A 326 -32.21 39.62 19.91
CA PHE A 326 -31.75 39.26 18.58
C PHE A 326 -30.52 40.08 18.12
N GLU A 327 -30.42 41.37 18.48
CA GLU A 327 -29.28 42.23 18.11
C GLU A 327 -27.98 41.82 18.81
N ILE A 328 -28.06 41.47 20.08
CA ILE A 328 -26.91 41.11 20.91
C ILE A 328 -26.29 39.79 20.42
N ASP A 329 -27.13 38.82 20.06
CA ASP A 329 -26.69 37.52 19.57
C ASP A 329 -26.14 37.56 18.14
N LEU A 330 -26.70 38.43 17.29
CA LEU A 330 -26.16 38.62 15.95
C LEU A 330 -24.73 39.20 16.00
N ALA A 331 -24.48 40.15 16.91
CA ALA A 331 -23.17 40.74 17.10
C ALA A 331 -22.14 39.73 17.65
N SER A 332 -22.53 38.83 18.57
CA SER A 332 -21.61 37.83 19.14
C SER A 332 -21.23 36.74 18.13
N SER A 333 -22.14 36.36 17.22
CA SER A 333 -21.92 35.33 16.20
C SER A 333 -20.89 35.69 15.11
N LEU A 334 -20.66 36.99 14.87
CA LEU A 334 -19.78 37.48 13.81
C LEU A 334 -18.30 37.59 14.20
N PHE A 335 -17.97 37.60 15.50
CA PHE A 335 -16.62 37.89 15.97
C PHE A 335 -15.83 36.69 16.53
N ASN A 336 -16.46 35.52 16.74
CA ASN A 336 -15.84 34.36 17.40
C ASN A 336 -16.07 33.00 16.69
N ARG A 337 -15.99 32.92 15.35
CA ARG A 337 -15.99 31.59 14.70
C ARG A 337 -14.60 30.98 14.71
N ALA A 338 -14.40 30.01 15.60
CA ALA A 338 -13.41 28.96 15.36
C ALA A 338 -13.68 28.33 13.97
N PRO A 339 -12.64 27.93 13.22
CA PRO A 339 -12.84 27.27 11.93
C PRO A 339 -13.77 26.08 12.11
N SER A 340 -14.80 26.02 11.28
CA SER A 340 -15.78 24.93 11.34
C SER A 340 -15.14 23.64 10.83
N ALA A 341 -15.68 22.49 11.22
CA ALA A 341 -15.29 21.20 10.63
C ALA A 341 -15.42 21.22 9.08
N ALA A 342 -16.38 21.99 8.55
CA ALA A 342 -16.55 22.18 7.11
C ALA A 342 -15.37 22.90 6.45
N ASP A 343 -14.76 23.90 7.11
CA ASP A 343 -13.61 24.61 6.57
C ASP A 343 -12.38 23.70 6.47
N SER A 344 -12.17 22.87 7.50
CA SER A 344 -11.12 21.84 7.50
C SER A 344 -11.33 20.80 6.39
N ASN A 345 -12.57 20.30 6.24
CA ASN A 345 -12.91 19.34 5.19
C ASN A 345 -12.74 19.93 3.77
N ASN A 346 -13.18 21.18 3.57
CA ASN A 346 -13.00 21.90 2.31
C ASN A 346 -11.52 22.08 1.97
N PHE A 347 -10.69 22.42 2.96
CA PHE A 347 -9.25 22.53 2.77
C PHE A 347 -8.64 21.17 2.39
N ALA A 348 -8.98 20.11 3.11
CA ALA A 348 -8.48 18.75 2.83
C ALA A 348 -8.78 18.31 1.39
N MET A 349 -10.00 18.58 0.90
CA MET A 349 -10.40 18.32 -0.48
C MET A 349 -9.57 19.09 -1.51
N ARG A 350 -9.40 20.40 -1.30
CA ARG A 350 -8.58 21.27 -2.18
C ARG A 350 -7.13 20.80 -2.20
N SER A 351 -6.58 20.50 -1.02
CA SER A 351 -5.23 19.95 -0.86
C SER A 351 -5.06 18.64 -1.64
N MET A 352 -6.00 17.69 -1.52
CA MET A 352 -5.92 16.42 -2.25
C MET A 352 -6.02 16.60 -3.77
N ALA A 353 -6.88 17.48 -4.26
CA ALA A 353 -6.97 17.79 -5.69
C ALA A 353 -5.66 18.40 -6.23
N VAL A 354 -5.07 19.35 -5.50
CA VAL A 354 -3.78 19.94 -5.85
C VAL A 354 -2.67 18.88 -5.82
N ARG A 355 -2.61 18.03 -4.78
CA ARG A 355 -1.65 16.92 -4.72
C ARG A 355 -1.76 16.01 -5.94
N ALA A 356 -2.97 15.59 -6.32
CA ALA A 356 -3.19 14.72 -7.46
C ALA A 356 -2.65 15.31 -8.77
N GLU A 357 -2.99 16.58 -9.05
CA GLU A 357 -2.53 17.29 -10.26
C GLU A 357 -1.00 17.49 -10.25
N LEU A 358 -0.40 17.86 -9.10
CA LEU A 358 1.06 17.97 -8.97
C LEU A 358 1.76 16.66 -9.30
N LEU A 359 1.28 15.54 -8.75
CA LEU A 359 1.86 14.23 -8.97
C LEU A 359 1.68 13.76 -10.41
N GLN A 360 0.52 14.01 -11.02
CA GLN A 360 0.28 13.68 -12.44
C GLN A 360 1.24 14.45 -13.35
N ARG A 361 1.41 15.76 -13.14
CA ARG A 361 2.38 16.58 -13.87
C ARG A 361 3.80 16.07 -13.67
N TYR A 362 4.16 15.71 -12.44
CA TYR A 362 5.48 15.15 -12.15
C TYR A 362 5.73 13.83 -12.88
N VAL A 363 4.73 12.94 -12.95
CA VAL A 363 4.84 11.66 -13.69
C VAL A 363 5.03 11.92 -15.18
N HIS A 364 4.25 12.82 -15.78
CA HIS A 364 4.39 13.15 -17.20
C HIS A 364 5.80 13.63 -17.53
N VAL A 365 6.33 14.54 -16.73
CA VAL A 365 7.69 15.10 -16.88
C VAL A 365 8.77 14.05 -16.61
N SER A 366 8.55 13.15 -15.66
CA SER A 366 9.54 12.11 -15.35
C SER A 366 9.57 10.98 -16.39
N ALA A 367 8.49 10.76 -17.14
CA ALA A 367 8.48 9.85 -18.28
C ALA A 367 9.42 10.33 -19.40
N GLU A 368 9.51 11.64 -19.64
CA GLU A 368 10.43 12.27 -20.60
C GLU A 368 11.92 12.18 -20.20
N ARG A 369 12.23 11.64 -19.01
CA ARG A 369 13.62 11.46 -18.53
C ARG A 369 14.28 10.20 -19.08
N ARG A 370 13.55 9.26 -19.67
CA ARG A 370 14.16 8.02 -20.16
C ARG A 370 15.08 8.38 -21.33
N PRO A 371 16.38 8.03 -21.27
CA PRO A 371 17.25 8.22 -22.41
C PRO A 371 16.73 7.36 -23.56
N ASP A 372 16.35 8.01 -24.65
CA ASP A 372 16.32 7.38 -25.96
C ASP A 372 17.71 6.72 -26.19
N ASN A 373 17.75 5.47 -26.65
CA ASN A 373 18.92 4.74 -27.18
C ASN A 373 19.77 3.80 -26.28
N ASP A 374 19.20 2.83 -25.55
CA ASP A 374 19.97 1.55 -25.32
C ASP A 374 19.16 0.32 -24.88
N PHE A 375 17.85 0.35 -25.11
CA PHE A 375 17.11 -0.87 -25.42
C PHE A 375 16.36 -0.51 -26.69
N ASP A 376 16.58 -1.26 -27.77
CA ASP A 376 15.66 -1.26 -28.89
C ASP A 376 14.26 -1.46 -28.32
N VAL A 377 13.52 -0.37 -28.21
CA VAL A 377 12.14 -0.41 -28.58
C VAL A 377 12.22 -0.71 -30.07
N GLU A 378 12.23 -2.01 -30.42
CA GLU A 378 11.34 -2.37 -31.51
C GLU A 378 10.07 -1.62 -31.18
N GLU A 379 9.75 -0.65 -32.03
CA GLU A 379 8.42 -0.09 -32.15
C GLU A 379 7.55 -1.29 -32.47
N THR A 380 7.26 -2.08 -31.44
CA THR A 380 6.20 -3.03 -31.47
C THR A 380 5.00 -2.11 -31.56
N ASP A 381 4.46 -2.04 -32.77
CA ASP A 381 3.07 -2.34 -33.04
C ASP A 381 2.58 -3.52 -32.15
N SER A 382 2.63 -3.36 -30.83
CA SER A 382 1.94 -4.15 -29.84
C SER A 382 0.77 -3.33 -29.26
N ALA A 383 0.24 -2.44 -30.09
CA ALA A 383 -1.13 -2.65 -30.52
C ALA A 383 -1.22 -3.99 -31.32
N SER A 384 -1.48 -5.09 -30.59
CA SER A 384 -1.72 -6.49 -30.99
C SER A 384 -0.68 -7.44 -30.37
N LEU A 385 -0.97 -8.14 -29.26
CA LEU A 385 -1.74 -9.38 -29.23
C LEU A 385 -2.29 -9.65 -27.81
N VAL A 386 -3.14 -8.76 -27.33
CA VAL A 386 -4.43 -9.14 -26.74
C VAL A 386 -5.40 -8.15 -27.36
N PRO A 387 -6.44 -8.57 -28.11
CA PRO A 387 -7.44 -7.64 -28.58
C PRO A 387 -7.96 -6.88 -27.36
N ALA A 388 -8.27 -5.59 -27.53
CA ALA A 388 -8.78 -4.73 -26.48
C ALA A 388 -10.10 -5.23 -25.83
N GLU A 389 -10.57 -6.43 -26.14
CA GLU A 389 -11.85 -7.03 -25.76
C GLU A 389 -11.84 -7.89 -24.48
N ALA A 390 -10.70 -8.22 -23.87
CA ALA A 390 -10.67 -9.14 -22.71
C ALA A 390 -10.76 -8.48 -21.31
N VAL A 391 -11.11 -7.20 -21.26
CA VAL A 391 -11.73 -6.61 -20.07
C VAL A 391 -13.07 -6.10 -20.58
N PRO A 392 -14.21 -6.46 -19.95
CA PRO A 392 -15.51 -5.97 -20.40
C PRO A 392 -15.40 -4.48 -20.67
N GLU A 393 -15.84 -4.04 -21.85
CA GLU A 393 -15.78 -2.64 -22.25
C GLU A 393 -16.43 -1.76 -21.16
N GLU A 394 -17.41 -2.31 -20.44
CA GLU A 394 -18.07 -1.79 -19.23
C GLU A 394 -17.14 -1.61 -18.03
N VAL A 395 -16.14 -2.46 -17.76
CA VAL A 395 -15.21 -2.28 -16.62
C VAL A 395 -14.09 -1.30 -16.98
N ARG A 396 -13.65 -1.24 -18.25
CA ARG A 396 -12.72 -0.20 -18.72
C ARG A 396 -13.40 1.15 -18.85
N THR A 397 -14.61 1.22 -19.40
CA THR A 397 -15.41 2.45 -19.38
C THR A 397 -15.79 2.78 -17.95
N TYR A 398 -16.26 1.87 -17.10
CA TYR A 398 -16.59 2.24 -15.72
C TYR A 398 -15.37 2.71 -14.92
N SER A 399 -14.22 2.02 -14.93
CA SER A 399 -13.01 2.49 -14.21
C SER A 399 -12.42 3.76 -14.82
N ALA A 400 -12.30 3.84 -16.15
CA ALA A 400 -11.73 5.01 -16.81
C ALA A 400 -12.71 6.18 -16.83
N GLN A 401 -14.03 5.96 -16.90
CA GLN A 401 -15.07 6.97 -16.83
C GLN A 401 -15.35 7.36 -15.38
N HIS A 402 -15.18 6.51 -14.37
CA HIS A 402 -15.22 6.96 -12.97
C HIS A 402 -13.96 7.77 -12.63
N THR A 403 -12.77 7.33 -13.08
CA THR A 403 -11.52 8.10 -12.90
C THR A 403 -11.54 9.38 -13.71
N ARG A 404 -12.02 9.35 -14.96
CA ARG A 404 -12.17 10.53 -15.83
C ARG A 404 -13.30 11.41 -15.34
N ASN A 405 -14.44 10.91 -14.89
CA ASN A 405 -15.50 11.72 -14.26
C ASN A 405 -15.01 12.32 -12.93
N TYR A 406 -14.22 11.60 -12.13
CA TYR A 406 -13.61 12.12 -10.91
C TYR A 406 -12.58 13.23 -11.23
N LEU A 407 -11.70 13.02 -12.20
CA LEU A 407 -10.71 14.00 -12.64
C LEU A 407 -11.33 15.17 -13.41
N THR A 408 -12.38 14.94 -14.20
CA THR A 408 -13.16 15.96 -14.91
C THR A 408 -14.02 16.74 -13.94
N PHE A 409 -14.60 16.11 -12.91
CA PHE A 409 -15.26 16.78 -11.79
C PHE A 409 -14.28 17.65 -11.02
N GLN A 410 -13.09 17.12 -10.66
CA GLN A 410 -12.04 17.90 -10.00
C GLN A 410 -11.55 19.07 -10.86
N ARG A 411 -11.34 18.87 -12.16
CA ARG A 411 -10.89 19.90 -13.09
C ARG A 411 -11.98 20.94 -13.37
N ALA A 412 -13.24 20.54 -13.52
CA ALA A 412 -14.38 21.45 -13.69
C ALA A 412 -14.64 22.28 -12.42
N PHE A 413 -14.57 21.65 -11.26
CA PHE A 413 -14.66 22.31 -9.96
C PHE A 413 -13.54 23.34 -9.75
N TYR A 414 -12.31 22.98 -10.11
CA TYR A 414 -11.15 23.88 -10.05
C TYR A 414 -11.31 25.10 -10.98
N HIS A 415 -11.75 24.89 -12.23
CA HIS A 415 -11.96 25.99 -13.19
C HIS A 415 -13.12 26.93 -12.80
N SER A 416 -14.24 26.40 -12.30
CA SER A 416 -15.32 27.24 -11.76
C SER A 416 -14.87 28.09 -10.56
N TRP A 417 -14.00 27.54 -9.71
CA TRP A 417 -13.52 28.23 -8.51
C TRP A 417 -12.54 29.38 -8.81
N ARG A 418 -11.62 29.23 -9.78
CA ARG A 418 -10.64 30.27 -10.16
C ARG A 418 -11.29 31.56 -10.70
N GLY A 419 -12.50 31.48 -11.26
CA GLY A 419 -13.25 32.65 -11.74
C GLY A 419 -13.82 33.54 -10.63
N ILE A 420 -13.82 33.09 -9.37
CA ILE A 420 -14.55 33.74 -8.27
C ILE A 420 -13.62 34.57 -7.37
N THR A 421 -12.35 34.21 -7.26
CA THR A 421 -11.40 34.77 -6.27
C THR A 421 -10.75 36.09 -6.68
N THR A 422 -11.04 36.62 -7.87
CA THR A 422 -10.42 37.86 -8.40
C THR A 422 -11.13 39.17 -8.00
N THR A 423 -12.16 39.16 -7.14
CA THR A 423 -13.06 40.34 -6.99
C THR A 423 -13.44 40.80 -5.57
N THR A 424 -12.66 40.57 -4.51
CA THR A 424 -13.02 41.10 -3.17
C THR A 424 -11.82 41.57 -2.33
N GLU A 425 -11.58 42.88 -2.30
CA GLU A 425 -10.90 43.57 -1.19
C GLU A 425 -11.97 44.20 -0.28
N ALA A 426 -11.89 43.99 1.04
CA ALA A 426 -12.80 44.60 2.01
C ALA A 426 -12.03 45.22 3.19
N SER A 427 -12.40 46.46 3.55
CA SER A 427 -11.79 47.30 4.58
C SER A 427 -12.53 47.19 5.94
N PRO A 428 -11.85 47.34 7.12
CA PRO A 428 -12.44 46.99 8.41
C PRO A 428 -13.15 48.16 9.13
N PHE A 429 -14.33 47.89 9.72
CA PHE A 429 -15.08 48.82 10.58
C PHE A 429 -14.84 48.58 12.10
N ARG A 430 -14.89 49.67 12.88
CA ARG A 430 -14.49 49.79 14.30
C ARG A 430 -15.47 49.17 15.31
N LYS A 431 -14.91 48.78 16.48
CA LYS A 431 -15.51 48.13 17.66
C LYS A 431 -16.62 48.95 18.37
N ALA A 432 -17.68 48.26 18.81
CA ALA A 432 -18.71 48.79 19.70
C ALA A 432 -18.53 48.26 21.14
N SER A 433 -18.61 49.13 22.14
CA SER A 433 -18.67 48.75 23.55
C SER A 433 -19.78 49.51 24.30
N LYS A 434 -20.37 48.77 25.27
CA LYS A 434 -21.27 49.18 26.37
C LYS A 434 -22.56 49.95 26.04
N VAL A 435 -23.72 49.27 26.11
CA VAL A 435 -24.93 49.91 26.70
C VAL A 435 -25.86 48.90 27.39
N THR A 436 -26.15 49.12 28.68
CA THR A 436 -27.32 48.63 29.41
C THR A 436 -28.23 49.83 29.72
N GLY A 437 -29.54 49.68 29.51
CA GLY A 437 -30.57 50.68 29.84
C GLY A 437 -31.40 51.16 28.63
N SER A 438 -32.44 50.38 28.29
CA SER A 438 -33.54 50.60 27.33
C SER A 438 -33.67 49.38 26.40
N LYS A 439 -34.71 48.55 26.62
CA LYS A 439 -35.03 47.32 25.86
C LYS A 439 -35.81 47.65 24.57
N VAL A 440 -35.38 48.67 23.83
CA VAL A 440 -35.90 48.94 22.48
C VAL A 440 -34.77 48.62 21.51
N PRO A 441 -35.01 47.87 20.43
CA PRO A 441 -33.97 47.53 19.46
C PRO A 441 -33.29 48.79 18.91
N ARG A 442 -31.95 48.81 18.97
CA ARG A 442 -31.13 50.00 18.68
C ARG A 442 -30.57 49.99 17.27
N THR A 443 -30.39 48.81 16.70
CA THR A 443 -29.95 48.63 15.32
C THR A 443 -31.13 48.65 14.35
N ALA A 444 -30.85 48.92 13.08
CA ALA A 444 -31.86 48.80 12.02
C ALA A 444 -32.40 47.36 11.92
N THR A 445 -31.55 46.37 12.19
CA THR A 445 -31.89 44.95 12.10
C THR A 445 -32.87 44.52 13.20
N GLY A 446 -32.67 44.91 14.47
CA GLY A 446 -33.63 44.61 15.53
C GLY A 446 -34.95 45.36 15.36
N ARG A 447 -34.94 46.61 14.87
CA ARG A 447 -36.18 47.34 14.54
C ARG A 447 -36.95 46.65 13.41
N ALA A 448 -36.27 46.13 12.40
CA ALA A 448 -36.89 45.36 11.33
C ALA A 448 -37.49 44.05 11.85
N PHE A 449 -36.73 43.30 12.67
CA PHE A 449 -37.22 42.09 13.32
C PHE A 449 -38.47 42.35 14.17
N ARG A 450 -38.49 43.44 14.96
CA ARG A 450 -39.68 43.87 15.72
C ARG A 450 -40.90 44.07 14.82
N ARG A 451 -40.73 44.74 13.68
CA ARG A 451 -41.83 45.00 12.72
C ARG A 451 -42.43 43.71 12.15
N GLU A 452 -41.61 42.70 11.89
CA GLU A 452 -42.13 41.39 11.43
C GLU A 452 -42.84 40.64 12.54
N MET A 453 -42.30 40.68 13.76
CA MET A 453 -42.95 40.06 14.91
C MET A 453 -44.28 40.73 15.25
N VAL A 454 -44.42 42.04 15.01
CA VAL A 454 -45.70 42.78 15.08
C VAL A 454 -46.72 42.17 14.12
N LYS A 455 -46.33 41.85 12.88
CA LYS A 455 -47.23 41.24 11.89
C LYS A 455 -47.64 39.84 12.30
N VAL A 456 -46.73 39.04 12.83
CA VAL A 456 -47.05 37.71 13.38
C VAL A 456 -48.05 37.85 14.53
N ALA A 457 -47.83 38.84 15.38
CA ALA A 457 -48.70 39.13 16.53
C ALA A 457 -50.12 39.59 16.15
N THR A 458 -50.29 40.25 15.00
CA THR A 458 -51.60 40.71 14.50
C THR A 458 -52.29 39.73 13.57
N SER A 459 -51.54 39.00 12.74
CA SER A 459 -52.08 38.08 11.71
C SER A 459 -52.41 36.70 12.25
N SER A 460 -51.78 36.27 13.34
CA SER A 460 -52.04 34.97 13.97
C SER A 460 -52.03 35.10 15.49
N ARG A 461 -53.15 35.60 16.03
CA ARG A 461 -53.30 35.83 17.48
C ARG A 461 -53.06 34.57 18.34
N PRO A 462 -53.59 33.39 17.98
CA PRO A 462 -53.36 32.18 18.78
C PRO A 462 -51.89 31.77 18.84
N LEU A 463 -51.15 31.97 17.75
CA LEU A 463 -49.73 31.71 17.68
C LEU A 463 -48.94 32.65 18.58
N TRP A 464 -49.26 33.94 18.53
CA TRP A 464 -48.61 34.96 19.33
C TRP A 464 -48.81 34.76 20.83
N GLU A 465 -50.03 34.40 21.26
CA GLU A 465 -50.31 34.10 22.67
C GLU A 465 -49.52 32.88 23.16
N ARG A 466 -49.37 31.82 22.33
CA ARG A 466 -48.52 30.67 22.66
C ARG A 466 -47.04 31.05 22.80
N MET A 467 -46.55 31.93 21.92
CA MET A 467 -45.18 32.41 21.99
C MET A 467 -44.92 33.23 23.25
N LYS A 468 -45.84 34.13 23.62
CA LYS A 468 -45.76 34.86 24.89
C LYS A 468 -45.80 33.93 26.10
N ALA A 469 -46.71 32.95 26.11
CA ALA A 469 -46.87 31.98 27.19
C ALA A 469 -45.60 31.13 27.39
N LYS A 470 -44.89 30.78 26.31
CA LYS A 470 -43.62 30.03 26.39
C LYS A 470 -42.42 30.93 26.73
N ALA A 471 -42.44 32.19 26.33
CA ALA A 471 -41.39 33.14 26.67
C ALA A 471 -41.48 33.67 28.12
N ALA A 472 -42.67 33.68 28.71
CA ALA A 472 -42.91 34.11 30.08
C ALA A 472 -42.09 33.34 31.15
N PRO A 473 -42.04 31.99 31.17
CA PRO A 473 -41.22 31.24 32.13
C PRO A 473 -39.72 31.40 31.88
N LEU A 474 -39.29 31.54 30.62
CA LEU A 474 -37.89 31.82 30.27
C LEU A 474 -37.46 33.21 30.78
N LYS A 475 -38.32 34.22 30.66
CA LYS A 475 -38.07 35.56 31.19
C LYS A 475 -38.00 35.61 32.72
N ALA A 476 -38.68 34.68 33.40
CA ALA A 476 -38.66 34.55 34.86
C ALA A 476 -37.41 33.80 35.38
N SER A 477 -36.72 33.03 34.53
CA SER A 477 -35.62 32.14 34.94
C SER A 477 -34.20 32.67 34.70
N PHE A 478 -33.99 33.81 34.04
CA PHE A 478 -32.64 34.25 33.62
C PHE A 478 -32.26 35.68 34.04
N PHE A 479 -31.04 35.80 34.57
CA PHE A 479 -30.28 37.07 34.67
C PHE A 479 -29.43 37.37 33.41
N GLU A 480 -29.50 36.53 32.36
CA GLU A 480 -28.74 36.64 31.09
C GLU A 480 -29.65 36.46 29.85
N PRO A 481 -29.29 37.01 28.66
CA PRO A 481 -30.09 36.88 27.42
C PRO A 481 -30.16 35.44 26.90
N VAL A 482 -31.33 35.05 26.35
CA VAL A 482 -31.61 33.69 25.86
C VAL A 482 -30.91 33.45 24.51
N PRO A 483 -30.10 32.38 24.36
CA PRO A 483 -29.43 32.08 23.09
C PRO A 483 -30.41 31.86 21.93
N VAL A 484 -30.14 32.46 20.76
CA VAL A 484 -30.94 32.34 19.52
C VAL A 484 -31.17 30.87 19.12
N LYS A 485 -30.26 29.95 19.48
CA LYS A 485 -30.42 28.51 19.23
C LYS A 485 -31.61 27.90 19.99
N ASP A 486 -31.91 28.38 21.18
CA ASP A 486 -32.98 27.85 22.02
C ASP A 486 -34.32 28.52 21.70
N LEU A 487 -34.29 29.82 21.37
CA LEU A 487 -35.42 30.52 20.76
C LEU A 487 -35.81 29.89 19.41
N SER A 488 -34.86 29.68 18.51
CA SER A 488 -35.11 29.05 17.20
C SER A 488 -35.57 27.60 17.30
N LYS A 489 -35.07 26.81 18.28
CA LYS A 489 -35.62 25.47 18.56
C LYS A 489 -37.07 25.51 19.00
N LEU A 490 -37.43 26.47 19.85
CA LEU A 490 -38.81 26.72 20.27
C LEU A 490 -39.72 27.12 19.11
N PHE A 491 -39.19 27.91 18.17
CA PHE A 491 -39.89 28.31 16.95
C PHE A 491 -39.99 27.20 15.91
N VAL A 492 -39.02 26.30 15.81
CA VAL A 492 -38.96 25.32 14.70
C VAL A 492 -39.59 23.98 15.09
N VAL A 493 -39.36 23.48 16.30
CA VAL A 493 -39.84 22.16 16.71
C VAL A 493 -41.35 22.19 16.98
N ASP A 494 -41.83 23.22 17.67
CA ASP A 494 -43.24 23.25 18.11
C ASP A 494 -44.17 23.90 17.08
N PHE A 495 -43.68 24.89 16.31
CA PHE A 495 -44.53 25.58 15.31
C PHE A 495 -44.78 24.72 14.07
N LEU A 496 -43.73 24.10 13.50
CA LEU A 496 -43.85 23.23 12.34
C LEU A 496 -44.32 21.83 12.72
N GLY A 497 -43.94 21.31 13.89
CA GLY A 497 -44.44 20.03 14.39
C GLY A 497 -45.96 20.03 14.57
N ASP A 498 -46.51 21.07 15.22
CA ASP A 498 -47.96 21.19 15.42
C ASP A 498 -48.71 21.54 14.13
N TYR A 499 -48.10 22.34 13.23
CA TYR A 499 -48.70 22.71 11.95
C TYR A 499 -48.76 21.53 10.96
N VAL A 500 -47.74 20.67 10.94
CA VAL A 500 -47.68 19.48 10.08
C VAL A 500 -48.54 18.33 10.62
N ASN A 501 -48.50 18.05 11.93
CA ASN A 501 -49.34 16.99 12.53
C ASN A 501 -50.84 17.31 12.49
N ALA A 502 -51.24 18.59 12.52
CA ALA A 502 -52.64 18.98 12.45
C ALA A 502 -53.23 18.92 11.03
N GLN A 503 -52.40 18.85 9.99
CA GLN A 503 -52.82 19.04 8.59
C GLN A 503 -52.67 17.79 7.72
N ILE A 504 -51.79 16.84 8.06
CA ILE A 504 -51.61 15.63 7.25
C ILE A 504 -51.45 14.41 8.15
N LYS A 505 -52.41 13.46 8.07
CA LYS A 505 -52.29 12.15 8.71
C LYS A 505 -51.32 11.28 7.90
N PHE A 506 -50.04 11.36 8.23
CA PHE A 506 -49.03 10.44 7.73
C PHE A 506 -48.89 9.23 8.67
N ASP A 507 -48.62 8.06 8.09
CA ASP A 507 -48.22 6.88 8.85
C ASP A 507 -46.79 7.09 9.36
N SER A 508 -46.59 6.98 10.67
CA SER A 508 -45.51 7.66 11.40
C SER A 508 -44.10 7.08 11.20
N GLY A 509 -43.92 6.02 10.40
CA GLY A 509 -42.65 5.30 10.26
C GLY A 509 -41.67 5.83 9.20
N GLU A 510 -42.17 6.29 8.05
CA GLU A 510 -41.29 6.63 6.91
C GLU A 510 -40.83 8.10 6.92
N LEU A 511 -41.62 8.99 7.54
CA LEU A 511 -41.26 10.40 7.69
C LEU A 511 -40.16 10.60 8.74
N GLU A 512 -40.09 9.78 9.79
CA GLU A 512 -38.99 9.84 10.77
C GLU A 512 -37.64 9.45 10.15
N ALA A 513 -37.63 8.54 9.16
CA ALA A 513 -36.44 8.17 8.41
C ALA A 513 -36.02 9.29 7.44
N LEU A 514 -36.97 9.86 6.68
CA LEU A 514 -36.71 10.92 5.71
C LEU A 514 -36.33 12.27 6.38
N VAL A 515 -36.98 12.60 7.50
CA VAL A 515 -36.67 13.77 8.33
C VAL A 515 -35.43 13.52 9.19
N GLY A 516 -35.09 12.26 9.48
CA GLY A 516 -33.84 11.85 10.12
C GLY A 516 -32.62 12.16 9.26
N GLU A 517 -32.67 11.90 7.95
CA GLU A 517 -31.58 12.17 7.01
C GLU A 517 -31.46 13.64 6.59
N LEU A 518 -32.55 14.42 6.64
CA LEU A 518 -32.58 15.84 6.26
C LEU A 518 -32.36 16.83 7.41
N LYS A 519 -32.12 16.36 8.63
CA LYS A 519 -32.03 17.23 9.81
C LYS A 519 -30.71 18.02 9.89
N GLY A 520 -30.84 19.34 9.89
CA GLY A 520 -29.88 20.25 10.53
C GLY A 520 -29.46 21.41 9.65
N ASP A 521 -28.39 21.24 8.89
CA ASP A 521 -27.60 22.38 8.44
C ASP A 521 -28.06 22.97 7.10
N VAL A 522 -28.63 22.17 6.19
CA VAL A 522 -29.09 22.65 4.88
C VAL A 522 -30.34 23.52 5.03
N TRP A 523 -31.35 23.01 5.74
CA TRP A 523 -32.58 23.77 6.02
C TRP A 523 -32.32 24.99 6.88
N LYS A 524 -31.43 24.88 7.87
CA LYS A 524 -31.02 26.00 8.72
C LYS A 524 -30.26 27.08 7.95
N ASN A 525 -29.35 26.73 7.04
CA ASN A 525 -28.59 27.73 6.27
C ASN A 525 -29.43 28.42 5.18
N VAL A 526 -30.39 27.71 4.58
CA VAL A 526 -31.38 28.30 3.66
C VAL A 526 -32.32 29.22 4.43
N HIS A 527 -32.84 28.76 5.57
CA HIS A 527 -33.72 29.52 6.46
C HIS A 527 -33.04 30.78 7.03
N ASP A 528 -31.85 30.64 7.59
CA ASP A 528 -31.09 31.74 8.21
C ASP A 528 -30.80 32.83 7.17
N LYS A 529 -30.53 32.48 5.91
CA LYS A 529 -30.23 33.46 4.85
C LYS A 529 -31.46 34.07 4.19
N VAL A 530 -32.55 33.30 4.00
CA VAL A 530 -33.83 33.84 3.50
C VAL A 530 -34.37 34.83 4.52
N ILE A 531 -34.30 34.50 5.82
CA ILE A 531 -34.66 35.42 6.89
C ILE A 531 -33.70 36.61 6.91
N TYR A 532 -32.39 36.42 6.79
CA TYR A 532 -31.44 37.55 6.79
C TYR A 532 -31.62 38.50 5.60
N GLU A 533 -31.84 38.00 4.39
CA GLU A 533 -32.04 38.83 3.19
C GLU A 533 -33.42 39.48 3.16
N HIS A 534 -34.45 38.78 3.64
CA HIS A 534 -35.78 39.34 3.83
C HIS A 534 -35.74 40.47 4.88
N LEU A 535 -35.10 40.25 6.03
CA LEU A 535 -34.90 41.26 7.06
C LEU A 535 -34.04 42.44 6.58
N ASN A 536 -33.04 42.20 5.71
CA ASN A 536 -32.18 43.26 5.17
C ASN A 536 -32.85 44.09 4.06
N GLN A 537 -33.76 43.51 3.26
CA GLN A 537 -34.59 44.28 2.31
C GLN A 537 -35.70 45.04 3.03
N LEU A 538 -36.31 44.45 4.05
CA LEU A 538 -37.25 45.14 4.94
C LEU A 538 -36.59 46.25 5.77
N ALA A 539 -35.30 46.13 6.10
CA ALA A 539 -34.52 47.19 6.73
C ALA A 539 -34.24 48.39 5.80
N LYS A 540 -34.47 48.26 4.49
CA LYS A 540 -34.38 49.33 3.50
C LYS A 540 -35.73 49.98 3.15
N ASP A 541 -36.77 49.75 3.97
CA ASP A 541 -38.14 50.29 3.85
C ASP A 541 -38.86 49.99 2.52
N SER A 542 -38.51 48.90 1.84
CA SER A 542 -39.26 48.43 0.67
C SER A 542 -40.64 47.88 1.10
N PRO A 543 -41.76 48.25 0.43
CA PRO A 543 -43.10 47.74 0.73
C PRO A 543 -43.14 46.21 0.69
N TYR A 544 -43.71 45.57 1.72
CA TYR A 544 -43.72 44.10 1.89
C TYR A 544 -44.20 43.33 0.64
N GLU A 545 -45.25 43.85 -0.02
CA GLU A 545 -45.79 43.32 -1.27
C GLU A 545 -44.77 43.37 -2.42
N GLU A 546 -43.96 44.43 -2.50
CA GLU A 546 -42.94 44.64 -3.54
C GLU A 546 -41.70 43.77 -3.27
N THR A 547 -41.34 43.59 -2.01
CA THR A 547 -40.30 42.66 -1.54
C THR A 547 -40.67 41.21 -1.84
N LEU A 548 -41.92 40.82 -1.60
CA LEU A 548 -42.47 39.51 -1.96
C LEU A 548 -42.60 39.31 -3.47
N ARG A 549 -43.03 40.34 -4.21
CA ARG A 549 -43.08 40.30 -5.68
C ARG A 549 -41.69 40.16 -6.28
N ALA A 550 -40.68 40.86 -5.75
CA ALA A 550 -39.28 40.76 -6.16
C ALA A 550 -38.62 39.43 -5.78
N LEU A 551 -39.06 38.79 -4.70
CA LEU A 551 -38.66 37.42 -4.33
C LEU A 551 -39.32 36.35 -5.23
N ARG A 552 -40.57 36.57 -5.64
CA ARG A 552 -41.34 35.65 -6.48
C ARG A 552 -41.05 35.79 -7.98
N SER A 553 -40.60 36.96 -8.45
CA SER A 553 -40.41 37.25 -9.88
C SER A 553 -39.01 36.94 -10.42
N ARG A 554 -38.07 36.47 -9.60
CA ARG A 554 -36.71 36.13 -10.04
C ARG A 554 -36.62 34.63 -10.35
N SER A 555 -36.13 34.28 -11.54
CA SER A 555 -35.69 32.91 -11.82
C SER A 555 -34.49 32.56 -10.91
N MET A 556 -34.25 31.27 -10.64
CA MET A 556 -33.12 30.83 -9.80
C MET A 556 -31.77 31.43 -10.28
N ASP A 557 -31.63 31.55 -11.59
CA ASP A 557 -30.51 32.09 -12.36
C ASP A 557 -30.38 33.63 -12.27
N GLN A 558 -31.45 34.35 -11.95
CA GLN A 558 -31.43 35.81 -11.69
C GLN A 558 -31.35 36.18 -10.20
N THR A 559 -31.54 35.20 -9.30
CA THR A 559 -31.56 35.42 -7.84
C THR A 559 -30.14 35.50 -7.24
N PHE A 560 -29.13 34.99 -7.95
CA PHE A 560 -27.78 34.84 -7.45
C PHE A 560 -26.79 35.60 -8.36
N SER A 561 -26.12 36.63 -7.84
CA SER A 561 -25.00 37.29 -8.54
C SER A 561 -23.94 36.26 -8.94
N THR A 562 -23.05 36.56 -9.89
CA THR A 562 -21.97 35.65 -10.32
C THR A 562 -21.07 35.20 -9.15
N GLN A 563 -20.91 36.04 -8.12
CA GLN A 563 -20.27 35.71 -6.83
C GLN A 563 -21.14 34.86 -5.86
N LYS A 564 -22.45 34.78 -6.10
CA LYS A 564 -23.42 33.98 -5.33
C LYS A 564 -23.77 32.64 -6.01
N TYR A 565 -23.75 32.55 -7.35
CA TYR A 565 -23.80 31.26 -8.06
C TYR A 565 -22.61 30.42 -7.62
N ALA A 566 -21.41 31.01 -7.61
CA ALA A 566 -20.22 30.55 -6.93
C ALA A 566 -20.41 29.97 -5.52
N ARG A 567 -21.05 30.73 -4.61
CA ARG A 567 -21.31 30.31 -3.22
C ARG A 567 -22.41 29.25 -3.09
N ILE A 568 -23.39 29.23 -3.98
CA ILE A 568 -24.42 28.20 -4.00
C ILE A 568 -23.89 26.93 -4.62
N THR A 569 -23.04 27.02 -5.65
CA THR A 569 -22.22 25.91 -6.11
C THR A 569 -21.24 25.45 -5.03
N GLU A 570 -20.88 26.32 -4.06
CA GLU A 570 -20.08 26.02 -2.87
C GLU A 570 -20.87 25.34 -1.74
N THR A 571 -22.17 25.63 -1.62
CA THR A 571 -23.07 25.03 -0.61
C THR A 571 -23.77 23.77 -1.14
N LEU A 572 -23.96 23.69 -2.45
CA LEU A 572 -24.33 22.51 -3.24
C LEU A 572 -23.10 21.69 -3.67
N LYS A 573 -21.88 22.07 -3.23
CA LYS A 573 -20.78 21.09 -3.23
C LYS A 573 -21.34 19.93 -2.44
N PRO A 574 -21.42 18.72 -3.02
CA PRO A 574 -21.88 17.56 -2.28
C PRO A 574 -21.16 17.61 -0.94
N HIS A 575 -21.91 17.67 0.16
CA HIS A 575 -21.30 17.45 1.47
C HIS A 575 -20.56 16.15 1.28
N VAL A 576 -19.24 16.25 1.23
CA VAL A 576 -18.38 15.12 0.96
C VAL A 576 -18.69 14.22 2.14
N SER A 577 -19.42 13.14 1.86
CA SER A 577 -19.88 12.26 2.92
C SER A 577 -18.65 11.85 3.72
N SER A 578 -18.83 11.58 5.02
CA SER A 578 -17.75 11.01 5.82
C SER A 578 -17.12 9.82 5.11
N THR A 579 -17.92 9.01 4.40
CA THR A 579 -17.49 7.94 3.51
C THR A 579 -16.53 8.41 2.41
N THR A 580 -16.85 9.45 1.63
CA THR A 580 -15.95 9.95 0.58
C THR A 580 -14.65 10.51 1.17
N LEU A 581 -14.70 11.18 2.33
CA LEU A 581 -13.48 11.62 3.03
C LEU A 581 -12.63 10.43 3.50
N THR A 582 -13.26 9.38 4.02
CA THR A 582 -12.58 8.14 4.41
C THR A 582 -11.98 7.42 3.20
N GLU A 583 -12.70 7.33 2.08
CA GLU A 583 -12.17 6.75 0.84
C GLU A 583 -10.97 7.52 0.30
N MET A 584 -11.05 8.85 0.33
CA MET A 584 -9.95 9.72 -0.10
C MET A 584 -8.75 9.63 0.86
N ALA A 585 -9.00 9.51 2.17
CA ALA A 585 -7.96 9.27 3.16
C ALA A 585 -7.29 7.90 2.99
N ASN A 586 -8.02 6.87 2.53
CA ASN A 586 -7.50 5.52 2.26
C ASN A 586 -6.83 5.38 0.88
N ARG A 587 -7.11 6.32 -0.04
CA ARG A 587 -6.55 6.34 -1.40
C ARG A 587 -5.96 7.71 -1.76
N PRO A 588 -5.03 8.23 -0.95
CA PRO A 588 -4.42 9.52 -1.24
C PRO A 588 -3.63 9.45 -2.55
N PRO A 589 -3.52 10.57 -3.27
CA PRO A 589 -2.65 10.66 -4.44
C PRO A 589 -1.21 10.29 -4.06
N THR A 590 -0.59 9.40 -4.83
CA THR A 590 0.78 8.96 -4.61
C THR A 590 1.48 8.64 -5.93
N LEU A 591 2.80 8.81 -5.92
CA LEU A 591 3.67 8.38 -7.01
C LEU A 591 3.82 6.87 -6.98
N LYS A 592 3.55 6.24 -8.13
CA LYS A 592 3.79 4.82 -8.36
C LYS A 592 5.09 4.64 -9.12
N VAL A 593 5.89 3.67 -8.70
CA VAL A 593 7.07 3.26 -9.45
C VAL A 593 6.62 2.34 -10.58
N THR A 594 6.51 2.86 -11.79
CA THR A 594 6.25 2.06 -13.00
C THR A 594 7.57 1.53 -13.56
N LYS A 595 8.16 0.54 -12.88
CA LYS A 595 9.11 -0.34 -13.57
C LYS A 595 8.31 -1.34 -14.40
N PRO A 596 8.69 -1.61 -15.66
CA PRO A 596 8.16 -2.77 -16.35
C PRO A 596 8.46 -3.98 -15.48
N LEU A 597 7.41 -4.75 -15.18
CA LEU A 597 7.55 -5.93 -14.32
C LEU A 597 8.38 -6.94 -15.13
N PRO A 598 9.60 -7.30 -14.71
CA PRO A 598 10.26 -8.50 -15.26
C PRO A 598 9.30 -9.68 -15.14
N ASP A 599 9.47 -10.69 -16.01
CA ASP A 599 8.62 -11.89 -16.04
C ASP A 599 8.48 -12.43 -14.61
N GLN A 600 7.28 -12.27 -14.07
CA GLN A 600 6.99 -12.50 -12.66
C GLN A 600 7.08 -13.98 -12.35
N ASP A 601 6.64 -14.80 -13.29
CA ASP A 601 6.66 -16.24 -13.14
C ASP A 601 8.10 -16.74 -13.22
N ALA A 602 8.97 -16.11 -14.02
CA ALA A 602 10.40 -16.42 -14.01
C ALA A 602 11.07 -16.09 -12.66
N ILE A 603 10.75 -14.94 -12.05
CA ILE A 603 11.29 -14.56 -10.74
C ILE A 603 10.80 -15.50 -9.64
N LEU A 604 9.50 -15.82 -9.62
CA LEU A 604 8.93 -16.74 -8.63
C LEU A 604 9.49 -18.15 -8.81
N THR A 605 9.62 -18.62 -10.04
CA THR A 605 10.24 -19.92 -10.35
C THR A 605 11.70 -19.96 -9.89
N THR A 606 12.43 -18.86 -10.09
CA THR A 606 13.83 -18.74 -9.64
C THR A 606 13.92 -18.75 -8.11
N LEU A 607 13.03 -18.03 -7.42
CA LEU A 607 12.96 -18.03 -5.96
C LEU A 607 12.59 -19.41 -5.40
N ASP A 608 11.65 -20.11 -6.04
CA ASP A 608 11.25 -21.47 -5.68
C ASP A 608 12.42 -22.46 -5.84
N ASN A 609 13.23 -22.30 -6.89
CA ASN A 609 14.39 -23.14 -7.16
C ASN A 609 15.58 -22.85 -6.22
N ILE A 610 15.83 -21.59 -5.83
CA ILE A 610 16.97 -21.19 -4.98
C ILE A 610 16.82 -21.65 -3.52
N HIS A 611 15.59 -21.81 -3.04
CA HIS A 611 15.33 -22.04 -1.61
C HIS A 611 14.94 -23.49 -1.27
N GLY A 612 15.08 -24.43 -2.20
CA GLY A 612 14.87 -25.86 -1.92
C GLY A 612 13.49 -26.18 -1.33
N GLY A 613 12.47 -25.38 -1.67
CA GLY A 613 11.12 -25.50 -1.12
C GLY A 613 10.88 -24.85 0.25
N GLN A 614 11.90 -24.33 0.95
CA GLN A 614 11.68 -23.53 2.17
C GLN A 614 11.25 -22.11 1.82
N ARG A 615 9.93 -21.94 1.70
CA ARG A 615 9.26 -20.66 1.44
C ARG A 615 9.36 -19.74 2.66
N SER A 616 10.35 -18.85 2.70
CA SER A 616 10.36 -17.74 3.65
C SER A 616 10.04 -16.41 2.96
N VAL A 617 9.21 -15.57 3.60
CA VAL A 617 8.93 -14.17 3.18
C VAL A 617 10.23 -13.37 3.03
N GLU A 618 11.24 -13.80 3.75
CA GLU A 618 12.59 -13.28 3.78
C GLU A 618 13.35 -13.41 2.45
N SER A 619 13.06 -14.45 1.65
CA SER A 619 13.63 -14.63 0.29
C SER A 619 13.17 -13.55 -0.70
N LEU A 620 12.09 -12.83 -0.40
CA LEU A 620 11.51 -11.81 -1.27
C LEU A 620 12.18 -10.44 -1.15
N ARG A 621 13.03 -10.25 -0.13
CA ARG A 621 13.69 -8.95 0.12
C ARG A 621 14.48 -8.36 -1.07
N PRO A 622 15.15 -9.14 -1.94
CA PRO A 622 15.82 -8.62 -3.14
C PRO A 622 14.89 -7.92 -4.14
N ILE A 623 13.62 -8.35 -4.19
CA ILE A 623 12.62 -7.88 -5.16
C ILE A 623 11.64 -6.87 -4.55
N ASN A 624 11.84 -6.52 -3.28
CA ASN A 624 11.03 -5.48 -2.64
C ASN A 624 11.23 -4.13 -3.31
N THR A 625 10.12 -3.43 -3.43
CA THR A 625 9.97 -2.09 -3.96
C THR A 625 9.59 -1.14 -2.82
N PHE A 626 9.46 0.15 -3.13
CA PHE A 626 9.05 1.14 -2.13
C PHE A 626 7.65 0.86 -1.58
N ASP A 627 6.71 0.47 -2.44
CA ASP A 627 5.32 0.21 -2.04
C ASP A 627 5.16 -1.05 -1.16
N ASP A 628 6.13 -1.98 -1.16
CA ASP A 628 6.12 -3.16 -0.29
C ASP A 628 6.24 -2.81 1.20
N PHE A 629 6.92 -1.71 1.51
CA PHE A 629 7.15 -1.27 2.89
C PHE A 629 6.40 0.01 3.22
N PHE A 630 6.18 0.86 2.22
CA PHE A 630 5.59 2.19 2.38
C PHE A 630 4.44 2.38 1.39
N PRO A 631 3.37 1.58 1.50
CA PRO A 631 2.29 1.59 0.51
C PRO A 631 1.67 2.97 0.33
N GLY A 632 1.66 3.43 -0.91
CA GLY A 632 1.06 4.71 -1.29
C GLY A 632 -0.47 4.69 -1.18
N GLN A 633 -1.10 3.53 -1.28
CA GLN A 633 -2.54 3.35 -1.14
C GLN A 633 -2.80 2.09 -0.33
N LEU A 634 -3.93 2.02 0.37
CA LEU A 634 -4.31 0.82 1.10
C LEU A 634 -4.34 -0.40 0.15
N GLY A 635 -3.58 -1.44 0.47
CA GLY A 635 -3.46 -2.66 -0.33
C GLY A 635 -2.49 -2.57 -1.52
N SER A 636 -1.81 -1.44 -1.75
CA SER A 636 -0.86 -1.31 -2.88
C SER A 636 0.36 -2.25 -2.75
N GLU A 637 0.78 -2.56 -1.52
CA GLU A 637 1.80 -3.54 -1.19
C GLU A 637 1.43 -4.95 -1.69
N THR A 638 0.15 -5.30 -1.75
CA THR A 638 -0.28 -6.62 -2.27
C THR A 638 -0.17 -6.73 -3.80
N ARG A 639 0.00 -5.60 -4.50
CA ARG A 639 0.07 -5.54 -5.97
C ARG A 639 1.49 -5.59 -6.52
N THR A 640 2.48 -5.41 -5.65
CA THR A 640 3.90 -5.53 -6.01
C THR A 640 4.23 -6.98 -6.37
N ILE A 641 5.45 -7.22 -6.87
CA ILE A 641 5.92 -8.60 -7.13
C ILE A 641 6.07 -9.34 -5.80
N ALA A 642 6.72 -8.71 -4.81
CA ALA A 642 6.96 -9.33 -3.52
C ALA A 642 5.66 -9.56 -2.72
N GLY A 643 4.71 -8.62 -2.73
CA GLY A 643 3.42 -8.80 -2.07
C GLY A 643 2.58 -9.91 -2.68
N ARG A 644 2.57 -10.04 -4.02
CA ARG A 644 1.93 -11.18 -4.70
C ARG A 644 2.62 -12.51 -4.41
N ALA A 645 3.95 -12.51 -4.36
CA ALA A 645 4.71 -13.68 -3.96
C ALA A 645 4.37 -14.10 -2.52
N ALA A 646 4.35 -13.14 -1.60
CA ALA A 646 4.06 -13.35 -0.20
C ALA A 646 2.62 -13.85 0.02
N SER A 647 1.63 -13.32 -0.70
CA SER A 647 0.25 -13.79 -0.62
C SER A 647 0.12 -15.24 -1.12
N ARG A 648 0.79 -15.59 -2.22
CA ARG A 648 0.87 -16.99 -2.70
C ARG A 648 1.50 -17.92 -1.66
N PHE A 649 2.56 -17.49 -0.98
CA PHE A 649 3.19 -18.29 0.08
C PHE A 649 2.25 -18.55 1.26
N ARG A 650 1.42 -17.57 1.65
CA ARG A 650 0.43 -17.74 2.73
C ARG A 650 -0.75 -18.63 2.32
N SER A 651 -1.25 -18.47 1.09
CA SER A 651 -2.38 -19.26 0.59
C SER A 651 -2.02 -20.71 0.26
N GLY A 652 -0.75 -21.02 0.00
CA GLY A 652 -0.27 -22.36 -0.39
C GLY A 652 -0.05 -23.35 0.76
N SER A 653 -0.38 -23.00 2.01
CA SER A 653 -0.31 -23.89 3.17
C SER A 653 -1.46 -24.92 3.13
N THR A 654 -1.14 -26.14 2.69
CA THR A 654 -2.05 -27.27 2.42
C THR A 654 -2.69 -27.91 3.66
N ILE A 655 -3.60 -27.22 4.35
CA ILE A 655 -4.56 -27.86 5.27
C ILE A 655 -5.96 -27.68 4.68
N ALA A 656 -6.35 -28.62 3.81
CA ALA A 656 -7.55 -28.52 2.97
C ALA A 656 -8.88 -28.83 3.70
N GLY A 657 -8.89 -28.96 5.03
CA GLY A 657 -10.10 -29.30 5.82
C GLY A 657 -10.71 -28.13 6.61
N GLU A 658 -9.90 -27.20 7.11
CA GLU A 658 -10.32 -26.07 7.98
C GLU A 658 -10.26 -24.70 7.25
N ALA A 659 -10.02 -24.70 5.94
CA ALA A 659 -9.63 -23.52 5.18
C ALA A 659 -10.71 -22.44 5.03
N ALA A 660 -12.00 -22.72 5.27
CA ALA A 660 -13.07 -21.74 5.08
C ALA A 660 -13.17 -20.71 6.22
N SER A 661 -12.99 -21.11 7.48
CA SER A 661 -12.91 -20.18 8.62
C SER A 661 -11.55 -19.47 8.63
N ILE A 662 -10.46 -20.20 8.37
CA ILE A 662 -9.09 -19.66 8.29
C ILE A 662 -8.94 -18.65 7.13
N ALA A 663 -9.67 -18.82 6.02
CA ALA A 663 -9.63 -17.85 4.91
C ALA A 663 -10.26 -16.50 5.30
N GLY A 664 -11.34 -16.51 6.10
CA GLY A 664 -11.93 -15.29 6.64
C GLY A 664 -10.98 -14.55 7.58
N ASP A 665 -10.35 -15.28 8.50
CA ASP A 665 -9.38 -14.74 9.44
C ASP A 665 -8.09 -14.27 8.73
N ALA A 666 -7.61 -15.01 7.72
CA ALA A 666 -6.45 -14.62 6.92
C ALA A 666 -6.71 -13.35 6.11
N ALA A 667 -7.92 -13.17 5.56
CA ALA A 667 -8.29 -11.95 4.85
C ALA A 667 -8.34 -10.75 5.81
N ASN A 668 -8.88 -10.92 7.01
CA ASN A 668 -8.90 -9.90 8.06
C ASN A 668 -7.49 -9.55 8.55
N ILE A 669 -6.63 -10.55 8.78
CA ILE A 669 -5.22 -10.32 9.17
C ILE A 669 -4.47 -9.56 8.07
N LEU A 670 -4.71 -9.89 6.79
CA LEU A 670 -4.10 -9.19 5.66
C LEU A 670 -4.60 -7.75 5.53
N SER A 671 -5.90 -7.49 5.72
CA SER A 671 -6.45 -6.14 5.67
C SER A 671 -5.96 -5.28 6.84
N THR A 672 -5.92 -5.81 8.07
CA THR A 672 -5.35 -5.14 9.24
C THR A 672 -3.87 -4.84 9.04
N ALA A 673 -3.08 -5.79 8.52
CA ALA A 673 -1.66 -5.57 8.24
C ALA A 673 -1.42 -4.54 7.11
N ALA A 674 -2.29 -4.53 6.10
CA ALA A 674 -2.28 -3.53 5.02
C ALA A 674 -2.57 -2.14 5.58
N GLU A 675 -3.60 -2.01 6.43
CA GLU A 675 -3.97 -0.76 7.07
C GLU A 675 -2.87 -0.24 8.01
N ALA A 676 -2.30 -1.12 8.84
CA ALA A 676 -1.16 -0.81 9.70
C ALA A 676 0.04 -0.29 8.87
N SER A 677 0.36 -0.99 7.77
CA SER A 677 1.46 -0.59 6.87
C SER A 677 1.18 0.74 6.18
N PHE A 678 -0.04 0.98 5.73
CA PHE A 678 -0.48 2.23 5.11
C PHE A 678 -0.42 3.42 6.08
N LYS A 679 -0.94 3.26 7.30
CA LYS A 679 -0.86 4.29 8.36
C LYS A 679 0.58 4.59 8.73
N ARG A 680 1.39 3.55 8.93
CA ARG A 680 2.83 3.66 9.20
C ARG A 680 3.53 4.44 8.10
N ALA A 681 3.31 4.12 6.82
CA ALA A 681 3.96 4.76 5.67
C ALA A 681 3.83 6.29 5.60
N ARG A 682 2.91 6.89 6.38
CA ARG A 682 2.64 8.34 6.42
C ARG A 682 2.95 8.99 7.75
N ASN A 683 3.35 8.22 8.75
CA ASN A 683 3.60 8.72 10.09
C ASN A 683 5.09 8.66 10.40
N TYR A 684 5.73 9.83 10.44
CA TYR A 684 7.16 9.94 10.71
C TYR A 684 7.59 9.25 12.01
N ARG A 685 6.84 9.47 13.11
CA ARG A 685 7.19 8.92 14.43
C ARG A 685 7.10 7.40 14.45
N ILE A 686 6.10 6.83 13.80
CA ILE A 686 5.98 5.37 13.65
C ILE A 686 7.12 4.82 12.78
N LEU A 687 7.45 5.50 11.69
CA LEU A 687 8.53 5.10 10.79
C LEU A 687 9.91 5.19 11.44
N ARG A 688 10.11 6.13 12.37
CA ARG A 688 11.39 6.33 13.05
C ARG A 688 11.91 5.06 13.73
N GLY A 689 11.06 4.30 14.42
CA GLY A 689 11.43 3.03 15.06
C GLY A 689 11.02 1.78 14.29
N PHE A 690 10.56 1.91 13.05
CA PHE A 690 10.31 0.76 12.21
C PHE A 690 11.64 0.08 11.82
N SER A 691 11.77 -1.21 12.08
CA SER A 691 13.01 -1.98 11.85
C SER A 691 13.50 -2.06 10.42
N ARG A 692 12.67 -1.68 9.44
CA ARG A 692 13.06 -1.59 8.03
C ARG A 692 13.50 -0.19 7.62
N ILE A 693 13.63 0.75 8.56
CA ILE A 693 14.13 2.10 8.33
C ILE A 693 15.49 2.26 9.00
N GLY A 694 16.52 2.00 8.20
CA GLY A 694 17.87 2.51 8.46
C GLY A 694 17.99 3.96 8.00
N GLY A 695 17.63 4.22 6.74
CA GLY A 695 18.17 5.34 5.96
C GLY A 695 17.86 6.79 6.36
N VAL A 696 17.44 7.61 5.39
CA VAL A 696 17.06 9.02 5.61
C VAL A 696 15.54 9.12 5.74
N LEU A 697 15.08 9.72 6.84
CA LEU A 697 13.66 9.98 7.11
C LEU A 697 13.44 11.50 7.17
N ILE A 698 12.60 12.02 6.28
CA ILE A 698 12.29 13.45 6.14
C ILE A 698 10.77 13.62 5.95
N GLY A 699 10.16 14.42 6.80
CA GLY A 699 8.74 14.77 6.81
C GLY A 699 8.17 14.78 8.23
N GLU A 700 8.97 15.14 9.24
CA GLU A 700 8.52 15.29 10.62
C GLU A 700 7.50 16.43 10.71
N ASP A 701 6.47 16.24 11.53
CA ASP A 701 5.47 17.27 11.84
C ASP A 701 6.05 18.30 12.82
N PRO A 702 5.61 19.57 12.81
CA PRO A 702 6.04 20.53 13.82
C PRO A 702 5.53 20.11 15.21
N GLU A 703 6.32 20.37 16.25
CA GLU A 703 5.97 20.01 17.64
C GLU A 703 4.65 20.66 18.09
N ASN A 704 4.31 21.82 17.53
CA ASN A 704 3.09 22.58 17.81
C ASN A 704 1.98 22.40 16.76
N LYS A 705 1.93 21.25 16.05
CA LYS A 705 0.90 20.93 15.04
C LYS A 705 -0.54 21.17 15.51
N ASN A 706 -0.85 20.90 16.77
CA ASN A 706 -2.21 21.03 17.32
C ASN A 706 -2.60 22.48 17.69
N ASN A 707 -1.65 23.41 17.67
CA ASN A 707 -1.92 24.82 17.96
C ASN A 707 -0.99 25.71 17.13
N PRO A 708 -1.20 25.78 15.80
CA PRO A 708 -0.39 26.62 14.94
C PRO A 708 -0.66 28.09 15.29
N GLU A 709 0.38 28.81 15.75
CA GLU A 709 0.27 30.25 16.11
C GLU A 709 0.16 31.18 14.89
N VAL A 710 0.09 30.60 13.69
CA VAL A 710 0.40 31.24 12.43
C VAL A 710 -0.68 30.99 11.41
N MET A 711 -1.06 32.06 10.71
CA MET A 711 -1.91 32.02 9.53
C MET A 711 -1.21 32.80 8.43
N PHE A 712 -0.79 32.10 7.38
CA PHE A 712 -0.28 32.66 6.15
C PHE A 712 -1.42 32.72 5.14
N THR A 713 -1.62 33.89 4.55
CA THR A 713 -2.72 34.16 3.61
C THR A 713 -2.26 34.13 2.16
N ASN A 714 -0.94 34.06 1.91
CA ASN A 714 -0.41 34.07 0.56
C ASN A 714 0.98 33.40 0.47
N ILE A 715 1.28 32.89 -0.73
CA ILE A 715 2.60 32.46 -1.19
C ILE A 715 2.90 33.20 -2.49
N MET A 716 4.12 33.74 -2.60
CA MET A 716 4.62 34.44 -3.78
C MET A 716 6.02 33.95 -4.10
N TRP A 717 6.42 34.08 -5.35
CA TRP A 717 7.77 33.79 -5.77
C TRP A 717 8.25 34.71 -6.89
N GLU A 718 9.56 34.82 -7.01
CA GLU A 718 10.26 35.52 -8.08
C GLU A 718 11.15 34.50 -8.80
N ASP A 719 10.91 34.30 -10.09
CA ASP A 719 11.77 33.49 -10.95
C ASP A 719 13.08 34.24 -11.25
N ARG A 720 14.21 33.61 -10.95
CA ARG A 720 15.57 34.14 -11.14
C ARG A 720 16.39 33.23 -12.06
N GLY A 721 15.75 32.66 -13.08
CA GLY A 721 16.39 31.76 -14.04
C GLY A 721 16.42 30.33 -13.50
N ASP A 722 17.56 29.90 -12.95
CA ASP A 722 17.75 28.54 -12.41
C ASP A 722 17.23 28.38 -10.97
N SER A 723 16.81 29.49 -10.35
CA SER A 723 16.35 29.52 -8.97
C SER A 723 15.05 30.29 -8.80
N ILE A 724 14.33 29.97 -7.74
CA ILE A 724 13.10 30.60 -7.30
C ILE A 724 13.32 31.17 -5.91
N LYS A 725 13.04 32.47 -5.77
CA LYS A 725 12.96 33.12 -4.46
C LYS A 725 11.55 33.01 -3.94
N LEU A 726 11.36 32.31 -2.82
CA LEU A 726 10.04 32.02 -2.25
C LEU A 726 9.74 32.95 -1.06
N MET A 727 8.49 33.41 -0.95
CA MET A 727 8.02 34.35 0.07
C MET A 727 6.64 33.93 0.57
N LEU A 728 6.41 34.00 1.88
CA LEU A 728 5.11 33.77 2.51
C LEU A 728 4.59 35.04 3.17
N THR A 729 3.31 35.36 2.98
CA THR A 729 2.69 36.56 3.56
C THR A 729 1.82 36.18 4.75
N SER A 730 2.03 36.83 5.90
CA SER A 730 1.15 36.75 7.07
C SER A 730 0.80 38.15 7.54
N LYS A 731 -0.50 38.45 7.68
CA LYS A 731 -1.01 39.76 8.13
C LYS A 731 -0.40 40.94 7.35
N GLY A 732 -0.26 40.79 6.03
CA GLY A 732 0.31 41.81 5.14
C GLY A 732 1.84 41.96 5.21
N LYS A 733 2.54 41.11 5.99
CA LYS A 733 4.00 41.10 6.03
C LYS A 733 4.56 39.90 5.30
N ASP A 734 5.42 40.16 4.33
CA ASP A 734 6.16 39.13 3.60
C ASP A 734 7.38 38.66 4.39
N THR A 735 7.53 37.33 4.47
CA THR A 735 8.70 36.66 5.04
C THR A 735 9.36 35.85 3.94
N ILE A 736 10.61 36.19 3.63
CA ILE A 736 11.41 35.47 2.63
C ILE A 736 11.80 34.12 3.24
N THR A 737 11.49 33.03 2.54
CA THR A 737 11.83 31.68 2.98
C THR A 737 13.21 31.26 2.51
N GLY A 738 13.61 31.67 1.31
CA GLY A 738 14.92 31.40 0.73
C GLY A 738 14.94 31.47 -0.79
N ASN A 739 16.12 31.26 -1.37
CA ASN A 739 16.32 31.04 -2.81
C ASN A 739 16.62 29.55 -3.02
N TYR A 740 15.88 28.88 -3.90
CA TYR A 740 15.98 27.44 -4.13
C TYR A 740 16.13 27.16 -5.62
N SER A 741 16.87 26.13 -6.01
CA SER A 741 16.91 25.74 -7.42
C SER A 741 15.54 25.22 -7.88
N LYS A 742 15.19 25.42 -9.15
CA LYS A 742 13.91 24.96 -9.71
C LYS A 742 13.71 23.45 -9.57
N ASN A 743 14.77 22.66 -9.82
CA ASN A 743 14.77 21.21 -9.64
C ASN A 743 14.41 20.82 -8.19
N LEU A 744 14.99 21.48 -7.19
CA LEU A 744 14.68 21.22 -5.78
C LEU A 744 13.22 21.56 -5.45
N VAL A 745 12.71 22.69 -5.94
CA VAL A 745 11.29 23.08 -5.76
C VAL A 745 10.36 22.02 -6.33
N GLN A 746 10.61 21.59 -7.56
CA GLN A 746 9.79 20.58 -8.24
C GLN A 746 9.80 19.24 -7.50
N GLN A 747 10.98 18.75 -7.07
CA GLN A 747 11.08 17.48 -6.33
C GLN A 747 10.51 17.57 -4.91
N ALA A 748 10.71 18.69 -4.21
CA ALA A 748 10.14 18.91 -2.88
C ALA A 748 8.60 18.98 -2.93
N LEU A 749 8.02 19.62 -3.95
CA LEU A 749 6.57 19.61 -4.17
C LEU A 749 6.05 18.20 -4.41
N ALA A 750 6.68 17.42 -5.29
CA ALA A 750 6.27 16.04 -5.58
C ALA A 750 6.41 15.14 -4.35
N TYR A 751 7.49 15.28 -3.58
CA TYR A 751 7.71 14.56 -2.33
C TYR A 751 6.65 14.89 -1.27
N ALA A 752 6.40 16.18 -1.03
CA ALA A 752 5.39 16.62 -0.07
C ALA A 752 3.97 16.23 -0.49
N ALA A 753 3.66 16.29 -1.78
CA ALA A 753 2.36 15.92 -2.32
C ALA A 753 2.06 14.42 -2.15
N ASP A 754 3.06 13.56 -2.32
CA ASP A 754 2.97 12.11 -2.07
C ASP A 754 2.68 11.79 -0.59
N GLY A 755 3.28 12.55 0.33
CA GLY A 755 2.98 12.54 1.75
C GLY A 755 3.69 11.46 2.57
N ARG A 756 4.37 10.49 1.95
CA ARG A 756 5.20 9.51 2.66
C ARG A 756 6.55 10.13 3.08
N PRO A 757 6.96 10.06 4.36
CA PRO A 757 8.17 10.75 4.83
C PRO A 757 9.46 9.91 4.69
N THR A 758 9.37 8.67 4.19
CA THR A 758 10.57 7.87 3.92
C THR A 758 11.28 8.37 2.67
N THR A 759 12.46 8.95 2.84
CA THR A 759 13.29 9.42 1.72
C THR A 759 14.05 8.25 1.11
N ILE A 760 14.76 7.49 1.95
CA ILE A 760 15.51 6.29 1.58
C ILE A 760 15.56 5.35 2.76
N THR A 761 15.53 4.05 2.49
CA THR A 761 16.01 3.04 3.41
C THR A 761 16.85 2.00 2.69
N MET A 762 17.71 1.33 3.44
CA MET A 762 18.48 0.18 2.97
C MET A 762 18.05 -1.04 3.77
N VAL A 763 17.61 -2.09 3.10
CA VAL A 763 17.18 -3.33 3.76
C VAL A 763 18.13 -4.47 3.47
N SER A 764 18.41 -5.28 4.50
CA SER A 764 19.21 -6.49 4.34
C SER A 764 18.41 -7.53 3.56
N ALA A 765 18.89 -7.93 2.38
CA ALA A 765 18.34 -9.02 1.59
C ALA A 765 19.14 -10.30 1.88
N LEU A 766 18.47 -11.39 2.26
CA LEU A 766 19.17 -12.63 2.63
C LEU A 766 20.08 -13.12 1.52
N LYS A 767 21.18 -13.76 1.92
CA LYS A 767 22.21 -14.37 1.06
C LYS A 767 23.03 -13.39 0.22
N THR A 768 22.60 -12.14 0.04
CA THR A 768 23.41 -11.08 -0.58
C THR A 768 24.01 -10.18 0.52
N ALA A 769 25.27 -9.76 0.45
CA ALA A 769 25.82 -8.75 1.35
C ALA A 769 25.66 -7.27 0.91
N PRO A 770 25.15 -6.90 -0.29
CA PRO A 770 24.72 -5.54 -0.53
C PRO A 770 23.34 -5.33 0.08
N LEU A 771 23.12 -4.16 0.68
CA LEU A 771 21.79 -3.78 1.13
C LEU A 771 20.95 -3.35 -0.08
N LYS A 772 19.68 -3.76 -0.16
CA LYS A 772 18.76 -3.26 -1.18
C LYS A 772 18.40 -1.82 -0.86
N ILE A 773 18.63 -0.90 -1.81
CA ILE A 773 18.27 0.51 -1.68
C ILE A 773 16.82 0.68 -2.10
N ILE A 774 16.02 1.29 -1.22
CA ILE A 774 14.61 1.60 -1.43
C ILE A 774 14.46 3.11 -1.27
N LEU A 775 14.27 3.79 -2.40
CA LEU A 775 14.26 5.24 -2.52
C LEU A 775 12.85 5.75 -2.82
N HIS A 776 12.50 6.93 -2.28
CA HIS A 776 11.22 7.58 -2.53
C HIS A 776 10.99 7.80 -4.04
N PRO A 777 9.79 7.54 -4.58
CA PRO A 777 9.54 7.65 -6.03
C PRO A 777 9.84 9.03 -6.61
N ALA A 778 9.63 10.11 -5.86
CA ALA A 778 9.97 11.47 -6.27
C ALA A 778 11.48 11.69 -6.52
N LEU A 779 12.34 10.86 -5.92
CA LEU A 779 13.79 10.99 -5.98
C LEU A 779 14.45 9.94 -6.89
N LEU A 780 13.68 8.97 -7.36
CA LEU A 780 14.18 7.87 -8.19
C LEU A 780 14.81 8.40 -9.48
N ASN A 781 16.00 7.88 -9.80
CA ASN A 781 16.79 8.27 -10.98
C ASN A 781 17.01 9.79 -11.12
N SER A 782 17.39 10.43 -10.03
CA SER A 782 17.74 11.85 -10.00
C SER A 782 19.00 12.11 -9.18
N GLN A 783 19.65 13.25 -9.44
CA GLN A 783 20.82 13.69 -8.67
C GLN A 783 20.52 13.78 -7.17
N LEU A 784 19.36 14.33 -6.80
CA LEU A 784 18.93 14.42 -5.41
C LEU A 784 18.73 13.03 -4.77
N GLY A 785 18.29 12.05 -5.55
CA GLY A 785 18.24 10.65 -5.12
C GLY A 785 19.61 10.07 -4.79
N ASN A 786 20.62 10.34 -5.63
CA ASN A 786 22.00 9.97 -5.36
C ASN A 786 22.55 10.67 -4.10
N GLN A 787 22.20 11.94 -3.91
CA GLN A 787 22.60 12.70 -2.71
C GLN A 787 21.92 12.16 -1.44
N ALA A 788 20.66 11.72 -1.50
CA ALA A 788 19.99 11.06 -0.38
C ALA A 788 20.65 9.72 -0.02
N ILE A 789 21.05 8.93 -1.02
CA ILE A 789 21.84 7.70 -0.83
C ILE A 789 23.20 8.01 -0.19
N GLN A 790 23.88 9.05 -0.67
CA GLN A 790 25.16 9.47 -0.12
C GLN A 790 25.02 9.95 1.33
N LEU A 791 23.97 10.71 1.64
CA LEU A 791 23.68 11.21 2.98
C LEU A 791 23.51 10.08 3.99
N ASP A 792 22.81 9.01 3.61
CA ASP A 792 22.68 7.81 4.44
C ASP A 792 24.04 7.14 4.71
N ARG A 793 24.84 6.98 3.66
CA ARG A 793 26.18 6.38 3.72
C ARG A 793 27.16 7.16 4.59
N LEU A 794 26.94 8.44 4.89
CA LEU A 794 27.87 9.24 5.68
C LEU A 794 28.07 8.68 7.08
N VAL A 795 27.02 8.17 7.72
CA VAL A 795 27.13 7.60 9.07
C VAL A 795 28.03 6.38 9.05
N ASP A 796 27.89 5.52 8.04
CA ASP A 796 28.68 4.30 7.89
C ASP A 796 30.12 4.56 7.40
N SER A 797 30.30 5.52 6.50
CA SER A 797 31.61 5.87 5.95
C SER A 797 32.51 6.55 6.98
N TYR A 798 31.90 7.29 7.91
CA TYR A 798 32.64 8.13 8.86
C TYR A 798 32.54 7.67 10.32
N GLN A 799 32.11 6.43 10.56
CA GLN A 799 32.08 5.85 11.90
C GLN A 799 33.42 6.06 12.62
N SER A 800 33.34 6.53 13.87
CA SER A 800 34.49 6.52 14.76
C SER A 800 34.69 5.10 15.30
N ALA A 801 35.91 4.77 15.72
CA ALA A 801 36.19 3.50 16.39
C ALA A 801 35.26 3.27 17.60
N ARG A 802 34.85 4.37 18.26
CA ARG A 802 33.88 4.35 19.36
C ARG A 802 32.48 3.91 18.91
N VAL A 803 31.99 4.42 17.78
CA VAL A 803 30.69 4.01 17.21
C VAL A 803 30.71 2.54 16.83
N ALA A 804 31.75 2.10 16.11
CA ALA A 804 31.91 0.70 15.72
C ALA A 804 31.98 -0.23 16.94
N LYS A 805 32.76 0.14 17.97
CA LYS A 805 32.85 -0.60 19.24
C LYS A 805 31.48 -0.72 19.92
N ALA A 806 30.74 0.39 20.03
CA ALA A 806 29.42 0.38 20.66
C ALA A 806 28.41 -0.51 19.90
N ARG A 807 28.40 -0.46 18.56
CA ARG A 807 27.56 -1.35 17.74
C ARG A 807 27.90 -2.82 17.98
N ASN A 808 29.19 -3.16 17.95
CA ASN A 808 29.66 -4.51 18.18
C ASN A 808 29.27 -4.99 19.59
N HIS A 809 29.44 -4.16 20.62
CA HIS A 809 29.03 -4.49 21.99
C HIS A 809 27.54 -4.84 22.07
N VAL A 810 26.67 -4.02 21.48
CA VAL A 810 25.22 -4.29 21.48
C VAL A 810 24.86 -5.56 20.72
N GLN A 811 25.51 -5.82 19.57
CA GLN A 811 25.28 -7.05 18.80
C GLN A 811 25.75 -8.30 19.55
N LEU A 812 26.91 -8.23 20.22
CA LEU A 812 27.43 -9.33 21.03
C LEU A 812 26.54 -9.58 22.26
N ALA A 813 26.10 -8.52 22.95
CA ALA A 813 25.17 -8.64 24.07
C ALA A 813 23.81 -9.21 23.63
N GLN A 814 23.31 -8.81 22.45
CA GLN A 814 22.12 -9.43 21.85
C GLN A 814 22.33 -10.92 21.60
N MET A 815 23.47 -11.31 21.01
CA MET A 815 23.76 -12.71 20.73
C MET A 815 23.87 -13.56 22.00
N LEU A 816 24.50 -13.02 23.05
CA LEU A 816 24.55 -13.66 24.37
C LEU A 816 23.15 -13.79 24.98
N TYR A 817 22.36 -12.73 24.96
CA TYR A 817 20.96 -12.75 25.43
C TYR A 817 20.12 -13.80 24.70
N GLN A 818 20.17 -13.84 23.37
CA GLN A 818 19.42 -14.80 22.57
C GLN A 818 19.84 -16.25 22.87
N THR A 819 21.15 -16.48 23.06
CA THR A 819 21.68 -17.82 23.34
C THR A 819 21.27 -18.29 24.74
N ALA A 820 21.36 -17.41 25.75
CA ALA A 820 20.87 -17.68 27.10
C ALA A 820 19.35 -17.88 27.14
N TYR A 821 18.59 -17.08 26.41
CA TYR A 821 17.14 -17.21 26.30
C TYR A 821 16.75 -18.55 25.67
N TRP A 822 17.40 -18.96 24.57
CA TRP A 822 17.17 -20.26 23.98
C TRP A 822 17.54 -21.41 24.91
N GLN A 823 18.65 -21.32 25.65
CA GLN A 823 19.01 -22.31 26.65
C GLN A 823 17.88 -22.46 27.69
N GLN A 824 17.38 -21.35 28.24
CA GLN A 824 16.26 -21.38 29.19
C GLN A 824 14.98 -21.94 28.54
N SER A 825 14.62 -21.52 27.33
CA SER A 825 13.45 -21.99 26.60
C SER A 825 13.48 -23.48 26.30
N VAL A 826 14.66 -24.02 25.99
CA VAL A 826 14.88 -25.47 25.81
C VAL A 826 14.74 -26.20 27.14
N ALA A 827 15.30 -25.66 28.23
CA ALA A 827 15.22 -26.26 29.55
C ALA A 827 13.77 -26.31 30.08
N ILE A 828 13.00 -25.23 29.91
CA ILE A 828 11.57 -25.18 30.28
C ILE A 828 10.80 -26.29 29.55
N ARG A 829 11.03 -26.40 28.24
CA ARG A 829 10.32 -27.36 27.40
C ARG A 829 10.73 -28.80 27.69
N ARG A 830 12.00 -29.11 27.95
CA ARG A 830 12.43 -30.48 28.33
C ARG A 830 11.63 -31.06 29.51
N ASN A 831 11.12 -30.21 30.40
CA ASN A 831 10.31 -30.62 31.56
C ASN A 831 8.82 -30.81 31.25
N GLN A 832 8.37 -30.53 30.01
CA GLN A 832 7.00 -30.71 29.58
C GLN A 832 6.74 -32.13 29.06
N THR A 833 5.67 -32.75 29.55
CA THR A 833 5.27 -34.12 29.21
C THR A 833 4.50 -34.21 27.89
N LEU A 834 3.96 -33.10 27.39
CA LEU A 834 3.18 -33.04 26.15
C LEU A 834 3.68 -31.88 25.29
N MET A 835 4.31 -32.20 24.17
CA MET A 835 4.63 -31.25 23.11
C MET A 835 3.97 -31.71 21.82
N ASP A 836 3.56 -30.77 20.99
CA ASP A 836 3.19 -31.14 19.63
C ASP A 836 4.45 -31.50 18.80
N LYS A 837 4.24 -32.15 17.66
CA LYS A 837 5.34 -32.59 16.79
C LYS A 837 6.17 -31.40 16.26
N ARG A 838 5.54 -30.25 16.00
CA ARG A 838 6.25 -29.07 15.46
C ARG A 838 7.18 -28.47 16.51
N GLU A 839 6.72 -28.38 17.76
CA GLU A 839 7.52 -27.95 18.90
C GLU A 839 8.67 -28.91 19.15
N SER A 840 8.42 -30.22 19.07
CA SER A 840 9.46 -31.25 19.19
C SER A 840 10.53 -31.13 18.10
N ASP A 841 10.13 -31.01 16.83
CA ASP A 841 11.03 -30.83 15.69
C ASP A 841 11.85 -29.52 15.83
N TYR A 842 11.19 -28.45 16.29
CA TYR A 842 11.85 -27.16 16.53
C TYR A 842 12.87 -27.23 17.67
N LEU A 843 12.54 -27.89 18.78
CA LEU A 843 13.46 -28.12 19.89
C LEU A 843 14.64 -28.99 19.50
N ALA A 844 14.43 -30.04 18.71
CA ALA A 844 15.52 -30.86 18.18
C ALA A 844 16.49 -29.99 17.36
N LYS A 845 15.96 -29.08 16.52
CA LYS A 845 16.76 -28.11 15.78
C LYS A 845 17.52 -27.15 16.71
N LEU A 846 16.87 -26.58 17.72
CA LEU A 846 17.51 -25.68 18.67
C LEU A 846 18.61 -26.39 19.47
N ASN A 847 18.37 -27.61 19.94
CA ASN A 847 19.38 -28.42 20.63
C ASN A 847 20.62 -28.68 19.77
N LYS A 848 20.45 -28.85 18.45
CA LYS A 848 21.57 -29.00 17.51
C LYS A 848 22.36 -27.69 17.33
N LEU A 849 21.68 -26.54 17.36
CA LEU A 849 22.29 -25.22 17.12
C LEU A 849 22.91 -24.58 18.36
N LEU A 850 22.41 -24.89 19.56
CA LEU A 850 22.85 -24.27 20.82
C LEU A 850 24.36 -24.47 21.09
N PRO A 851 24.94 -25.68 20.96
CA PRO A 851 26.38 -25.89 21.17
C PRO A 851 27.23 -25.01 20.25
N GLN A 852 26.87 -24.92 18.97
CA GLN A 852 27.56 -24.10 17.99
C GLN A 852 27.52 -22.61 18.35
N ARG A 853 26.40 -22.13 18.89
CA ARG A 853 26.27 -20.72 19.31
C ARG A 853 27.09 -20.40 20.55
N TRP A 854 27.15 -21.32 21.51
CA TRP A 854 28.04 -21.18 22.66
C TRP A 854 29.51 -21.23 22.27
N GLU A 855 29.90 -22.06 21.29
CA GLU A 855 31.26 -22.06 20.74
C GLU A 855 31.63 -20.73 20.09
N VAL A 856 30.72 -20.13 19.30
CA VAL A 856 30.93 -18.79 18.76
C VAL A 856 31.10 -17.74 19.87
N MET A 857 30.38 -17.87 20.99
CA MET A 857 30.50 -16.97 22.14
C MET A 857 31.86 -17.02 22.83
N ASP A 858 32.57 -18.16 22.81
CA ASP A 858 33.93 -18.26 23.35
C ASP A 858 34.89 -17.27 22.68
N THR A 859 34.78 -17.16 21.35
CA THR A 859 35.66 -16.30 20.54
C THR A 859 35.45 -14.80 20.78
N VAL A 860 34.29 -14.39 21.29
CA VAL A 860 33.90 -12.97 21.44
C VAL A 860 33.70 -12.54 22.90
N TRP A 861 33.73 -13.47 23.85
CA TRP A 861 33.54 -13.22 25.29
C TRP A 861 34.45 -12.12 25.86
N GLN A 862 35.71 -12.09 25.43
CA GLN A 862 36.71 -11.11 25.87
C GLN A 862 36.28 -9.65 25.61
N VAL A 863 35.37 -9.42 24.66
CA VAL A 863 34.83 -8.08 24.36
C VAL A 863 33.73 -7.68 25.35
N LEU A 864 33.00 -8.65 25.92
CA LEU A 864 31.88 -8.41 26.85
C LEU A 864 32.32 -8.37 28.33
N GLY A 865 33.36 -9.12 28.70
CA GLY A 865 33.71 -9.50 30.09
C GLY A 865 34.15 -8.40 31.07
N THR A 866 33.84 -7.11 30.85
CA THR A 866 34.20 -6.03 31.80
C THR A 866 33.10 -4.99 32.04
N THR A 867 31.94 -5.11 31.40
CA THR A 867 30.90 -4.08 31.43
C THR A 867 29.60 -4.67 31.99
N SER A 868 29.06 -4.08 33.07
CA SER A 868 27.69 -4.39 33.50
C SER A 868 26.72 -4.00 32.39
N ILE A 869 25.88 -4.94 31.98
CA ILE A 869 24.87 -4.75 30.94
C ILE A 869 23.56 -4.17 31.49
N LEU A 870 23.29 -4.32 32.80
CA LEU A 870 22.12 -3.74 33.45
C LEU A 870 22.32 -2.27 33.85
N ASN A 871 23.51 -1.91 34.34
CA ASN A 871 23.78 -0.55 34.83
C ASN A 871 24.35 0.39 33.76
N SER A 872 24.44 -0.09 32.51
CA SER A 872 25.02 0.67 31.42
C SER A 872 23.94 1.19 30.47
N ASP A 873 23.96 2.51 30.26
CA ASP A 873 23.23 3.16 29.18
C ASP A 873 23.67 2.66 27.78
N GLU A 874 24.67 1.79 27.68
CA GLU A 874 25.18 1.24 26.41
C GLU A 874 24.34 0.10 25.83
N PHE A 875 23.37 -0.44 26.56
CA PHE A 875 22.52 -1.55 26.09
C PHE A 875 21.03 -1.20 26.17
N PRO A 876 20.19 -1.77 25.29
CA PRO A 876 18.76 -1.49 25.29
C PRO A 876 17.97 -2.20 26.42
N PHE A 877 18.58 -3.11 27.17
CA PHE A 877 17.86 -4.03 28.08
C PHE A 877 17.00 -3.31 29.13
N THR A 878 17.57 -2.32 29.82
CA THR A 878 16.88 -1.57 30.88
C THR A 878 16.02 -0.42 30.36
N ALA A 879 16.39 0.15 29.21
CA ALA A 879 15.61 1.22 28.56
C ALA A 879 14.37 0.69 27.83
N LYS A 880 14.39 -0.60 27.41
CA LYS A 880 13.32 -1.25 26.64
C LYS A 880 12.89 -2.57 27.31
N PRO A 881 12.50 -2.56 28.61
CA PRO A 881 12.28 -3.78 29.39
C PRO A 881 11.14 -4.65 28.85
N LYS A 882 10.16 -4.06 28.15
CA LYS A 882 9.02 -4.78 27.55
C LYS A 882 9.44 -5.80 26.47
N PHE A 883 10.66 -5.71 25.96
CA PHE A 883 11.18 -6.58 24.93
C PHE A 883 12.07 -7.72 25.45
N PHE A 884 12.45 -7.70 26.74
CA PHE A 884 13.44 -8.64 27.27
C PHE A 884 12.95 -9.35 28.51
N ASP A 885 13.31 -10.62 28.67
CA ASP A 885 13.18 -11.33 29.94
C ASP A 885 14.24 -10.79 30.89
N LEU A 886 13.82 -9.91 31.81
CA LEU A 886 14.71 -9.25 32.75
C LEU A 886 15.37 -10.22 33.72
N ASN A 887 14.82 -11.42 33.96
CA ASN A 887 15.48 -12.43 34.78
C ASN A 887 16.67 -13.03 34.04
N VAL A 888 16.52 -13.31 32.73
CA VAL A 888 17.64 -13.76 31.89
C VAL A 888 18.70 -12.67 31.78
N VAL A 889 18.31 -11.41 31.55
CA VAL A 889 19.26 -10.29 31.52
C VAL A 889 20.01 -10.16 32.85
N LYS A 890 19.31 -10.30 33.99
CA LYS A 890 19.92 -10.24 35.32
C LYS A 890 20.90 -11.36 35.55
N LEU A 891 20.56 -12.61 35.23
CA LEU A 891 21.50 -13.73 35.32
C LEU A 891 22.76 -13.46 34.50
N ILE A 892 22.60 -13.02 33.24
CA ILE A 892 23.76 -12.69 32.39
C ILE A 892 24.62 -11.61 33.04
N ASP A 893 24.03 -10.54 33.59
CA ASP A 893 24.75 -9.46 34.26
C ASP A 893 25.47 -9.94 35.53
N ASP A 894 24.79 -10.72 36.39
CA ASP A 894 25.35 -11.27 37.63
C ASP A 894 26.58 -12.15 37.31
N HIS A 895 26.49 -13.01 36.28
CA HIS A 895 27.60 -13.85 35.84
C HIS A 895 28.70 -13.06 35.10
N LEU A 896 28.37 -12.01 34.34
CA LEU A 896 29.38 -11.12 33.73
C LEU A 896 30.18 -10.34 34.78
N GLN A 897 29.54 -9.98 35.90
CA GLN A 897 30.19 -9.29 37.01
C GLN A 897 31.04 -10.24 37.88
N HIS A 898 30.72 -11.54 37.89
CA HIS A 898 31.54 -12.54 38.55
C HIS A 898 32.86 -12.75 37.79
N LYS A 899 33.97 -12.82 38.53
CA LYS A 899 35.30 -13.00 37.93
C LYS A 899 35.57 -14.47 37.64
N TYR A 900 34.99 -14.98 36.56
CA TYR A 900 35.37 -16.29 36.00
C TYR A 900 36.75 -16.22 35.35
N PHE A 901 37.56 -17.26 35.51
CA PHE A 901 38.90 -17.33 34.92
C PHE A 901 38.85 -17.73 33.45
N THR A 902 37.82 -18.46 33.04
CA THR A 902 37.63 -18.91 31.66
C THR A 902 36.19 -18.67 31.18
N TYR A 903 36.01 -18.60 29.86
CA TYR A 903 34.68 -18.55 29.26
C TYR A 903 33.86 -19.82 29.55
N VAL A 904 34.52 -20.98 29.58
CA VAL A 904 33.89 -22.27 29.88
C VAL A 904 33.24 -22.25 31.26
N GLU A 905 33.95 -21.75 32.28
CA GLU A 905 33.40 -21.58 33.63
C GLU A 905 32.17 -20.66 33.62
N PHE A 906 32.26 -19.49 32.98
CA PHE A 906 31.13 -18.57 32.85
C PHE A 906 29.91 -19.25 32.20
N ARG A 907 30.13 -19.92 31.07
CA ARG A 907 29.09 -20.60 30.29
C ARG A 907 28.41 -21.67 31.13
N ASP A 908 29.18 -22.55 31.75
CA ASP A 908 28.66 -23.71 32.47
C ASP A 908 27.87 -23.28 33.71
N HIS A 909 28.34 -22.26 34.43
CA HIS A 909 27.62 -21.67 35.56
C HIS A 909 26.33 -20.98 35.12
N LEU A 910 26.36 -20.17 34.04
CA LEU A 910 25.16 -19.51 33.52
C LEU A 910 24.13 -20.53 33.03
N ILE A 911 24.55 -21.59 32.34
CA ILE A 911 23.65 -22.67 31.90
C ILE A 911 22.99 -23.33 33.11
N ALA A 912 23.75 -23.68 34.14
CA ALA A 912 23.22 -24.31 35.35
C ALA A 912 22.13 -23.46 36.02
N ASP A 913 22.35 -22.14 36.14
CA ASP A 913 21.37 -21.23 36.74
C ASP A 913 20.14 -21.00 35.84
N LEU A 914 20.31 -20.93 34.52
CA LEU A 914 19.19 -20.85 33.56
C LEU A 914 18.31 -22.11 33.62
N GLU A 915 18.93 -23.29 33.69
CA GLU A 915 18.24 -24.58 33.80
C GLU A 915 17.56 -24.74 35.16
N SER A 916 18.19 -24.29 36.25
CA SER A 916 17.60 -24.28 37.59
C SER A 916 16.39 -23.35 37.69
N GLN A 917 16.41 -22.18 37.04
CA GLN A 917 15.22 -21.33 37.00
C GLN A 917 14.11 -21.90 36.12
N ALA A 918 14.47 -22.63 35.06
CA ALA A 918 13.52 -23.24 34.15
C ALA A 918 12.64 -24.31 34.82
N THR A 919 13.15 -25.04 35.82
CA THR A 919 12.35 -26.05 36.54
C THR A 919 11.19 -25.44 37.33
N ASN A 920 11.25 -24.14 37.65
CA ASN A 920 10.23 -23.44 38.44
C ASN A 920 9.24 -22.64 37.58
N LYS A 921 9.50 -22.46 36.28
CA LYS A 921 8.61 -21.73 35.36
C LYS A 921 7.64 -22.72 34.69
N THR A 922 6.35 -22.59 34.98
CA THR A 922 5.29 -23.34 34.29
C THR A 922 4.74 -22.61 33.06
N ASP A 923 5.02 -21.32 32.93
CA ASP A 923 4.46 -20.47 31.90
C ASP A 923 5.30 -20.51 30.62
N LEU A 924 4.65 -20.75 29.48
CA LEU A 924 5.29 -20.90 28.18
C LEU A 924 5.65 -19.52 27.63
N SER A 925 6.81 -19.01 28.03
CA SER A 925 7.41 -17.89 27.32
C SER A 925 7.58 -18.24 25.82
N PRO A 926 7.43 -17.25 24.92
CA PRO A 926 7.61 -17.43 23.48
C PRO A 926 8.89 -18.19 23.17
N VAL A 927 8.88 -19.07 22.17
CA VAL A 927 10.12 -19.83 21.86
C VAL A 927 11.21 -18.92 21.29
N ASP A 928 10.80 -17.84 20.62
CA ASP A 928 11.71 -16.96 19.91
C ASP A 928 12.09 -15.75 20.77
N PRO A 929 13.39 -15.49 20.98
CA PRO A 929 13.86 -14.32 21.69
C PRO A 929 13.58 -13.08 20.88
N VAL A 930 13.66 -11.93 21.55
CA VAL A 930 13.65 -10.65 20.87
C VAL A 930 14.74 -10.58 19.80
N GLU A 931 14.35 -10.05 18.65
CA GLU A 931 15.27 -9.67 17.60
C GLU A 931 15.21 -8.16 17.38
N PHE A 932 16.38 -7.57 17.21
CA PHE A 932 16.53 -6.20 16.76
C PHE A 932 17.74 -6.08 15.85
N GLN A 933 17.79 -4.99 15.11
CA GLN A 933 18.90 -4.65 14.23
C GLN A 933 19.45 -3.27 14.60
N VAL A 934 20.77 -3.14 14.55
CA VAL A 934 21.45 -1.86 14.77
C VAL A 934 21.54 -1.14 13.44
N TRP A 935 20.92 0.03 13.37
CA TRP A 935 20.86 0.84 12.16
C TRP A 935 21.53 2.20 12.35
N SER A 936 22.37 2.58 11.41
CA SER A 936 22.70 3.98 11.09
C SER A 936 21.51 4.64 10.44
N GLY A 937 21.38 5.95 10.61
CA GLY A 937 20.45 6.71 9.80
C GLY A 937 20.59 8.21 9.98
N VAL A 938 19.83 8.91 9.15
CA VAL A 938 19.62 10.36 9.26
C VAL A 938 18.15 10.61 9.55
N ARG A 939 17.88 11.41 10.57
CA ARG A 939 16.55 11.85 10.94
C ARG A 939 16.47 13.35 10.81
N GLU A 940 15.30 13.81 10.44
CA GLU A 940 14.97 15.21 10.54
C GLU A 940 14.80 15.60 12.02
N GLN A 941 15.44 16.71 12.40
CA GLN A 941 15.33 17.28 13.74
C GLN A 941 13.94 17.90 13.95
N PRO A 942 13.40 17.83 15.17
CA PRO A 942 12.16 18.52 15.53
C PRO A 942 12.22 20.02 15.25
N TYR A 943 11.07 20.61 14.97
CA TYR A 943 10.95 22.05 14.75
C TYR A 943 9.60 22.57 15.22
N LYS A 944 9.51 23.89 15.39
CA LYS A 944 8.27 24.60 15.69
C LYS A 944 7.87 25.47 14.52
N LEU A 945 6.57 25.53 14.25
CA LEU A 945 6.01 26.47 13.29
C LEU A 945 5.70 27.78 14.01
N ASP A 946 6.47 28.83 13.69
CA ASP A 946 6.28 30.19 14.21
C ASP A 946 6.14 31.21 13.06
N ARG A 947 5.66 32.42 13.38
CA ARG A 947 5.36 33.46 12.38
C ARG A 947 6.58 33.97 11.61
N LYS A 948 7.77 33.85 12.19
CA LYS A 948 9.04 34.26 11.57
C LYS A 948 9.69 33.11 10.80
N LEU A 949 9.08 31.91 10.81
CA LEU A 949 9.60 30.71 10.20
C LEU A 949 11.03 30.44 10.66
N THR A 950 11.29 30.49 11.97
CA THR A 950 12.66 30.34 12.50
C THR A 950 13.27 28.99 12.12
N PHE A 951 12.45 27.97 11.89
CA PHE A 951 12.91 26.67 11.37
C PHE A 951 13.55 26.73 9.97
N LEU A 952 13.42 27.83 9.23
CA LEU A 952 14.12 28.05 7.95
C LEU A 952 15.45 28.78 8.13
N GLN A 953 15.67 29.39 9.30
CA GLN A 953 16.82 30.21 9.57
C GLN A 953 17.81 29.42 10.42
N PRO A 954 19.08 29.24 9.98
CA PRO A 954 20.10 28.72 10.88
C PRO A 954 20.22 29.65 12.09
N SER A 955 20.41 29.09 13.28
CA SER A 955 20.63 29.88 14.49
C SER A 955 21.80 30.85 14.27
N LYS A 956 21.70 32.03 14.91
CA LYS A 956 22.74 33.07 14.84
C LYS A 956 24.04 32.66 15.53
N SER A 957 23.99 31.68 16.43
CA SER A 957 25.17 31.11 17.08
C SER A 957 25.48 29.77 16.40
N PRO A 958 26.63 29.58 15.75
CA PRO A 958 26.93 28.35 15.02
C PRO A 958 27.35 27.25 15.99
N SER A 959 26.40 26.66 16.72
CA SER A 959 26.64 25.35 17.32
C SER A 959 26.74 24.31 16.20
N LEU A 960 27.38 23.16 16.47
CA LEU A 960 27.40 22.07 15.48
C LEU A 960 25.98 21.62 15.12
N ASP A 961 25.07 21.62 16.08
CA ASP A 961 23.66 21.27 15.85
C ASP A 961 23.02 22.24 14.86
N ASP A 962 23.38 23.52 14.88
CA ASP A 962 22.90 24.52 13.91
C ASP A 962 23.51 24.36 12.51
N ILE A 963 24.75 23.88 12.44
CA ILE A 963 25.42 23.55 11.18
C ILE A 963 24.73 22.35 10.54
N LEU A 964 24.49 21.30 11.35
CA LEU A 964 23.90 20.04 10.91
C LEU A 964 22.38 20.12 10.74
N TYR A 965 21.73 21.14 11.31
CA TYR A 965 20.31 21.41 11.12
C TYR A 965 19.95 21.43 9.62
N PRO A 966 18.88 20.76 9.17
CA PRO A 966 17.81 20.14 9.94
C PRO A 966 18.02 18.65 10.24
N PHE A 967 19.24 18.13 10.18
CA PHE A 967 19.52 16.70 10.28
C PHE A 967 20.17 16.29 11.59
N GLN A 968 19.76 15.14 12.09
CA GLN A 968 20.40 14.40 13.18
C GLN A 968 20.95 13.10 12.61
N PHE A 969 22.27 12.92 12.71
CA PHE A 969 22.92 11.65 12.44
C PHE A 969 22.85 10.78 13.69
N MET A 970 22.43 9.53 13.53
CA MET A 970 22.21 8.66 14.68
C MET A 970 22.55 7.21 14.38
N VAL A 971 22.70 6.46 15.47
CA VAL A 971 22.69 5.00 15.46
C VAL A 971 21.64 4.57 16.47
N GLN A 972 20.76 3.66 16.06
CA GLN A 972 19.65 3.18 16.87
C GLN A 972 19.51 1.67 16.80
N THR A 973 18.87 1.06 17.79
CA THR A 973 18.33 -0.29 17.68
C THR A 973 16.87 -0.22 17.26
N ALA A 974 16.50 -1.01 16.27
CA ALA A 974 15.12 -1.13 15.82
C ALA A 974 14.68 -2.59 15.95
N PHE A 975 13.64 -2.81 16.75
CA PHE A 975 13.12 -4.14 17.06
C PHE A 975 12.37 -4.74 15.87
N THR A 976 12.77 -5.94 15.46
CA THR A 976 12.11 -6.72 14.41
C THR A 976 11.00 -7.62 14.96
N THR A 977 11.02 -7.89 16.26
CA THR A 977 9.95 -8.59 17.00
C THR A 977 9.11 -7.60 17.81
N PRO A 978 7.81 -7.91 18.03
CA PRO A 978 7.00 -7.16 18.99
C PRO A 978 7.52 -7.35 20.42
N PRO A 979 7.08 -6.52 21.39
CA PRO A 979 7.34 -6.75 22.81
C PRO A 979 6.84 -8.12 23.26
N MET A 980 7.54 -8.75 24.20
CA MET A 980 7.21 -10.10 24.67
C MET A 980 5.80 -10.19 25.26
N ALA A 981 5.29 -9.09 25.81
CA ALA A 981 3.92 -9.00 26.34
C ALA A 981 2.82 -9.14 25.28
N PHE A 982 3.16 -9.18 23.99
CA PHE A 982 2.20 -9.41 22.89
C PHE A 982 2.43 -10.75 22.17
N MET A 983 3.22 -11.63 22.77
CA MET A 983 3.60 -12.91 22.16
C MET A 983 2.80 -14.09 22.72
N ASP A 984 1.70 -13.86 23.46
CA ASP A 984 0.74 -14.92 23.75
C ASP A 984 -0.04 -15.27 22.47
N PRO A 985 0.18 -16.44 21.85
CA PRO A 985 -0.49 -16.81 20.62
C PRO A 985 -1.99 -17.05 20.81
N GLN A 986 -2.47 -17.22 22.04
CA GLN A 986 -3.87 -17.52 22.34
C GLN A 986 -4.74 -16.26 22.44
N ASN A 987 -4.16 -15.06 22.48
CA ASN A 987 -4.88 -13.80 22.58
C ASN A 987 -4.89 -13.02 21.25
N GLN A 988 -5.96 -13.15 20.47
CA GLN A 988 -6.10 -12.48 19.16
C GLN A 988 -5.95 -10.95 19.24
N ALA A 989 -6.41 -10.31 20.32
CA ALA A 989 -6.28 -8.87 20.50
C ALA A 989 -4.81 -8.44 20.71
N GLU A 990 -4.01 -9.30 21.33
CA GLU A 990 -2.56 -9.10 21.46
C GLU A 990 -1.85 -9.36 20.13
N LEU A 991 -2.29 -10.32 19.32
CA LEU A 991 -1.76 -10.55 17.98
C LEU A 991 -2.03 -9.36 17.05
N ASP A 992 -3.23 -8.79 17.08
CA ASP A 992 -3.57 -7.58 16.33
C ASP A 992 -2.75 -6.37 16.82
N SER A 993 -2.54 -6.29 18.14
CA SER A 993 -1.65 -5.29 18.75
C SER A 993 -0.20 -5.49 18.33
N ALA A 994 0.28 -6.73 18.18
CA ALA A 994 1.63 -7.05 17.72
C ALA A 994 1.85 -6.66 16.26
N LEU A 995 0.84 -6.90 15.39
CA LEU A 995 0.88 -6.52 13.97
C LEU A 995 0.91 -5.00 13.77
N THR A 996 0.29 -4.26 14.69
CA THR A 996 0.22 -2.79 14.70
C THR A 996 1.27 -2.14 15.61
N PHE A 997 2.03 -2.94 16.37
CA PHE A 997 3.00 -2.43 17.33
C PHE A 997 4.18 -1.78 16.60
N HIS A 998 4.52 -0.57 17.03
CA HIS A 998 5.66 0.17 16.53
C HIS A 998 6.34 0.91 17.68
N ASP A 999 7.67 0.81 17.77
CA ASP A 999 8.44 1.59 18.74
C ASP A 999 8.51 3.04 18.27
N GLN A 1000 7.81 3.95 18.94
CA GLN A 1000 7.82 5.38 18.59
C GLN A 1000 9.10 6.08 19.06
N ASP A 1001 9.86 5.45 19.95
CA ASP A 1001 11.04 6.01 20.56
C ASP A 1001 12.20 5.00 20.48
N PRO A 1002 12.67 4.64 19.28
CA PRO A 1002 13.71 3.62 19.13
C PRO A 1002 14.92 3.97 19.99
N TRP A 1003 15.46 2.97 20.68
CA TRP A 1003 16.60 3.19 21.56
C TRP A 1003 17.81 3.65 20.73
N GLN A 1004 18.37 4.78 21.12
CA GLN A 1004 19.58 5.34 20.54
C GLN A 1004 20.69 5.23 21.56
N PHE A 1005 21.92 5.05 21.10
CA PHE A 1005 23.10 4.99 21.98
C PHE A 1005 23.24 6.30 22.77
N PRO A 1006 22.87 6.36 24.06
CA PRO A 1006 22.79 7.61 24.83
C PRO A 1006 24.15 8.30 24.90
N ASN A 1007 25.22 7.52 25.08
CA ASN A 1007 26.60 8.02 25.12
C ASN A 1007 27.10 8.61 23.80
N LEU A 1008 26.55 8.18 22.66
CA LEU A 1008 26.88 8.72 21.34
C LEU A 1008 25.98 9.89 20.96
N ASN A 1009 24.73 9.86 21.40
CA ASN A 1009 23.75 10.92 21.18
C ASN A 1009 24.05 12.15 22.05
N LYS A 1010 24.53 11.94 23.29
CA LYS A 1010 24.98 13.01 24.19
C LYS A 1010 26.12 13.79 23.53
N ASN A 1011 25.91 15.09 23.35
CA ASN A 1011 26.80 16.02 22.63
C ASN A 1011 26.97 15.73 21.13
N ASN A 1012 26.03 15.02 20.51
CA ASN A 1012 26.00 14.77 19.06
C ASN A 1012 27.32 14.21 18.50
N GLN A 1013 27.95 13.24 19.18
CA GLN A 1013 29.28 12.73 18.79
C GLN A 1013 29.29 12.12 17.39
N ILE A 1014 28.17 11.53 16.97
CA ILE A 1014 28.00 10.99 15.62
C ILE A 1014 28.04 12.13 14.60
N GLY A 1015 27.27 13.21 14.83
CA GLY A 1015 27.30 14.40 14.00
C GLY A 1015 28.69 15.04 13.94
N VAL A 1016 29.41 15.11 15.07
CA VAL A 1016 30.80 15.61 15.13
C VAL A 1016 31.71 14.78 14.23
N ALA A 1017 31.67 13.45 14.37
CA ALA A 1017 32.53 12.54 13.62
C ALA A 1017 32.24 12.60 12.11
N VAL A 1018 30.96 12.66 11.74
CA VAL A 1018 30.51 12.79 10.36
C VAL A 1018 30.98 14.13 9.78
N TRP A 1019 30.67 15.25 10.43
CA TRP A 1019 31.03 16.59 9.94
C TRP A 1019 32.55 16.78 9.77
N ALA A 1020 33.34 16.31 10.73
CA ALA A 1020 34.80 16.44 10.71
C ALA A 1020 35.44 15.69 9.52
N LYS A 1021 34.83 14.59 9.07
CA LYS A 1021 35.36 13.75 8.00
C LYS A 1021 34.68 13.97 6.64
N MET A 1022 33.56 14.67 6.59
CA MET A 1022 32.86 14.99 5.33
C MET A 1022 33.79 15.68 4.33
N LYS A 1023 33.97 15.04 3.18
CA LYS A 1023 34.69 15.61 2.04
C LYS A 1023 33.84 16.68 1.36
N TRP A 1024 34.45 17.46 0.47
CA TRP A 1024 33.77 18.59 -0.19
C TRP A 1024 32.49 18.17 -0.93
N TYR A 1025 32.50 17.01 -1.59
CA TYR A 1025 31.34 16.50 -2.32
C TYR A 1025 30.21 16.02 -1.37
N ASP A 1026 30.55 15.45 -0.21
CA ASP A 1026 29.57 15.08 0.82
C ASP A 1026 28.89 16.33 1.39
N ARG A 1027 29.66 17.42 1.56
CA ARG A 1027 29.11 18.71 2.01
C ARG A 1027 28.14 19.28 0.99
N GLN A 1028 28.40 19.14 -0.31
CA GLN A 1028 27.46 19.56 -1.35
C GLN A 1028 26.17 18.74 -1.30
N ALA A 1029 26.27 17.41 -1.21
CA ALA A 1029 25.10 16.54 -1.04
C ALA A 1029 24.30 16.90 0.22
N PHE A 1030 24.99 17.12 1.34
CA PHE A 1030 24.38 17.56 2.60
C PHE A 1030 23.64 18.89 2.45
N LEU A 1031 24.25 19.91 1.83
CA LEU A 1031 23.64 21.23 1.65
C LEU A 1031 22.41 21.18 0.74
N GLN A 1032 22.44 20.40 -0.34
CA GLN A 1032 21.30 20.19 -1.22
C GLN A 1032 20.16 19.48 -0.49
N MET A 1033 20.47 18.41 0.23
CA MET A 1033 19.48 17.71 1.07
C MET A 1033 18.92 18.62 2.17
N LYS A 1034 19.73 19.50 2.76
CA LYS A 1034 19.27 20.50 3.75
C LYS A 1034 18.24 21.43 3.13
N GLN A 1035 18.52 21.99 1.95
CA GLN A 1035 17.56 22.86 1.24
C GLN A 1035 16.28 22.11 0.88
N PHE A 1036 16.40 20.88 0.36
CA PHE A 1036 15.27 20.01 0.07
C PHE A 1036 14.39 19.78 1.31
N THR A 1037 14.99 19.42 2.44
CA THR A 1037 14.27 19.17 3.71
C THR A 1037 13.52 20.40 4.19
N LEU A 1038 14.13 21.58 4.14
CA LEU A 1038 13.46 22.83 4.53
C LEU A 1038 12.29 23.18 3.59
N LEU A 1039 12.46 22.92 2.29
CA LEU A 1039 11.46 23.24 1.30
C LEU A 1039 10.26 22.28 1.35
N GLN A 1040 10.50 20.98 1.50
CA GLN A 1040 9.43 20.01 1.66
C GLN A 1040 8.63 20.24 2.96
N ARG A 1041 9.25 20.74 4.04
CA ARG A 1041 8.52 21.17 5.25
C ARG A 1041 7.46 22.21 4.90
N ILE A 1042 7.84 23.28 4.20
CA ILE A 1042 6.89 24.34 3.82
C ILE A 1042 5.72 23.76 3.05
N PHE A 1043 5.98 22.89 2.07
CA PHE A 1043 4.93 22.30 1.26
C PHE A 1043 4.07 21.29 2.02
N ARG A 1044 4.63 20.48 2.93
CA ARG A 1044 3.85 19.61 3.80
C ARG A 1044 2.95 20.42 4.74
N LEU A 1045 3.50 21.45 5.38
CA LEU A 1045 2.73 22.38 6.22
C LEU A 1045 1.57 23.03 5.43
N ALA A 1046 1.83 23.39 4.17
CA ALA A 1046 0.80 23.89 3.27
C ALA A 1046 -0.28 22.83 3.03
N PHE A 1047 0.09 21.64 2.56
CA PHE A 1047 -0.89 20.59 2.26
C PHE A 1047 -1.68 20.09 3.47
N ASP A 1048 -1.10 20.17 4.67
CA ASP A 1048 -1.73 19.72 5.91
C ASP A 1048 -2.58 20.82 6.57
N GLY A 1049 -2.69 22.01 5.94
CA GLY A 1049 -3.48 23.14 6.44
C GLY A 1049 -2.86 23.85 7.64
N GLN A 1050 -1.63 23.50 8.00
CA GLN A 1050 -0.92 24.04 9.16
C GLN A 1050 -0.42 25.47 8.93
N LEU A 1051 -0.30 25.91 7.68
CA LEU A 1051 -0.09 27.33 7.34
C LEU A 1051 -1.36 28.18 7.44
N GLY A 1052 -2.52 27.59 7.77
CA GLY A 1052 -3.83 28.23 7.84
C GLY A 1052 -4.76 27.76 6.74
N LEU A 1053 -6.06 27.66 7.04
CA LEU A 1053 -7.08 27.18 6.09
C LEU A 1053 -7.31 28.14 4.90
N ASP A 1054 -6.95 29.41 5.07
CA ASP A 1054 -6.99 30.44 4.01
C ASP A 1054 -5.74 30.43 3.13
N PHE A 1055 -4.77 29.53 3.37
CA PHE A 1055 -3.58 29.43 2.53
C PHE A 1055 -3.97 29.06 1.09
N PRO A 1056 -3.47 29.78 0.06
CA PRO A 1056 -3.88 29.55 -1.33
C PRO A 1056 -3.14 28.35 -1.93
N ILE A 1057 -3.54 27.15 -1.54
CA ILE A 1057 -2.89 25.89 -1.89
C ILE A 1057 -2.79 25.67 -3.42
N GLU A 1058 -3.72 26.24 -4.19
CA GLU A 1058 -3.74 26.16 -5.66
C GLU A 1058 -2.53 26.85 -6.30
N LYS A 1059 -1.95 27.86 -5.65
CA LYS A 1059 -0.74 28.53 -6.16
C LYS A 1059 0.46 27.60 -6.21
N LEU A 1060 0.43 26.45 -5.51
CA LEU A 1060 1.48 25.45 -5.66
C LEU A 1060 1.51 24.82 -7.06
N LEU A 1061 0.39 24.81 -7.80
CA LEU A 1061 0.34 24.37 -9.20
C LEU A 1061 1.01 25.38 -10.14
N ASP A 1062 0.76 26.66 -9.91
CA ASP A 1062 1.42 27.75 -10.64
C ASP A 1062 2.94 27.71 -10.34
N LEU A 1063 3.31 27.56 -9.05
CA LEU A 1063 4.72 27.39 -8.65
C LEU A 1063 5.37 26.17 -9.29
N GLN A 1064 4.68 25.02 -9.38
CA GLN A 1064 5.21 23.84 -10.07
C GLN A 1064 5.46 24.13 -11.56
N THR A 1065 4.60 24.91 -12.18
CA THR A 1065 4.71 25.29 -13.59
C THR A 1065 5.92 26.20 -13.80
N ASP A 1066 6.15 27.16 -12.91
CA ASP A 1066 7.30 28.08 -13.00
C ASP A 1066 8.62 27.41 -12.57
N ALA A 1067 8.54 26.46 -11.64
CA ALA A 1067 9.65 25.59 -11.24
C ALA A 1067 9.94 24.48 -12.24
N TYR A 1068 9.17 24.40 -13.33
CA TYR A 1068 9.35 23.36 -14.32
C TYR A 1068 10.73 23.47 -14.98
N VAL A 1069 11.54 22.45 -14.74
CA VAL A 1069 12.81 22.22 -15.44
C VAL A 1069 12.90 20.73 -15.72
N LYS A 1070 13.50 20.36 -16.86
CA LYS A 1070 13.82 18.96 -17.15
C LYS A 1070 14.87 18.49 -16.13
N ILE A 1071 14.45 17.69 -15.15
CA ILE A 1071 15.38 17.09 -14.18
C ILE A 1071 16.28 16.10 -14.93
N PRO A 1072 17.62 16.27 -14.89
CA PRO A 1072 18.53 15.33 -15.51
C PRO A 1072 18.32 13.90 -15.00
N PHE A 1073 18.31 12.94 -15.91
CA PHE A 1073 18.30 11.53 -15.54
C PHE A 1073 19.67 11.15 -14.99
N GLU A 1074 19.70 10.73 -13.72
CA GLU A 1074 20.88 10.14 -13.12
C GLU A 1074 20.48 8.83 -12.46
N ARG A 1075 20.99 7.70 -12.96
CA ARG A 1075 20.64 6.38 -12.43
C ARG A 1075 20.97 6.30 -10.94
N THR A 1076 19.95 6.04 -10.13
CA THR A 1076 20.14 5.76 -8.70
C THR A 1076 20.48 4.28 -8.51
N PRO A 1077 21.52 3.91 -7.76
CA PRO A 1077 21.87 2.52 -7.55
C PRO A 1077 20.75 1.80 -6.78
N GLU A 1078 20.45 0.57 -7.19
CA GLU A 1078 19.44 -0.27 -6.52
C GLU A 1078 20.00 -1.08 -5.35
N TRP A 1079 21.33 -1.19 -5.30
CA TRP A 1079 22.05 -2.04 -4.36
C TRP A 1079 23.21 -1.24 -3.79
N ASN A 1080 23.34 -1.27 -2.47
CA ASN A 1080 24.49 -0.75 -1.76
C ASN A 1080 25.57 -1.83 -1.71
N ALA A 1081 26.26 -2.05 -2.84
CA ALA A 1081 27.41 -2.94 -2.88
C ALA A 1081 28.60 -2.29 -2.16
N PRO A 1082 29.19 -2.93 -1.13
CA PRO A 1082 30.46 -2.46 -0.59
C PRO A 1082 31.52 -2.50 -1.70
N GLU A 1083 32.50 -1.59 -1.65
CA GLU A 1083 33.58 -1.51 -2.67
C GLU A 1083 34.32 -2.87 -2.84
N ASN A 1084 34.31 -3.72 -1.80
CA ASN A 1084 34.92 -5.05 -1.78
C ASN A 1084 33.90 -6.21 -1.95
N TRP A 1085 32.74 -5.96 -2.56
CA TRP A 1085 31.65 -6.94 -2.68
C TRP A 1085 32.08 -8.28 -3.29
N ASN A 1086 32.95 -8.26 -4.30
CA ASN A 1086 33.47 -9.48 -4.93
C ASN A 1086 34.25 -10.36 -3.94
N LEU A 1087 34.99 -9.77 -2.99
CA LEU A 1087 35.72 -10.49 -1.95
C LEU A 1087 34.77 -11.09 -0.89
N LEU A 1088 33.74 -10.33 -0.47
CA LEU A 1088 32.76 -10.78 0.51
C LEU A 1088 31.83 -11.89 -0.03
N GLN A 1089 31.50 -11.86 -1.32
CA GLN A 1089 30.82 -12.96 -2.01
C GLN A 1089 31.63 -14.26 -1.92
N HIS A 1090 32.93 -14.16 -2.21
CA HIS A 1090 33.84 -15.30 -2.18
C HIS A 1090 33.95 -15.91 -0.78
N LEU A 1091 34.10 -15.07 0.26
CA LEU A 1091 34.18 -15.52 1.65
C LEU A 1091 32.87 -16.16 2.15
N ARG A 1092 31.71 -15.64 1.74
CA ARG A 1092 30.41 -16.19 2.15
C ARG A 1092 30.08 -17.50 1.42
N GLN A 1093 30.48 -17.63 0.16
CA GLN A 1093 30.42 -18.91 -0.57
C GLN A 1093 31.29 -19.97 0.11
N LEU A 1094 32.50 -19.61 0.54
CA LEU A 1094 33.36 -20.51 1.31
C LEU A 1094 32.71 -20.96 2.64
N GLN A 1095 32.10 -20.03 3.38
CA GLN A 1095 31.40 -20.38 4.62
C GLN A 1095 30.22 -21.35 4.39
N GLN A 1096 29.41 -21.14 3.35
CA GLN A 1096 28.30 -22.05 3.02
C GLN A 1096 28.78 -23.44 2.60
N VAL A 1097 29.91 -23.52 1.88
CA VAL A 1097 30.53 -24.80 1.54
C VAL A 1097 31.01 -25.52 2.80
N LEU A 1098 31.58 -24.81 3.78
CA LEU A 1098 31.99 -25.39 5.06
C LEU A 1098 30.79 -25.88 5.89
N GLU A 1099 29.71 -25.11 5.96
CA GLU A 1099 28.47 -25.50 6.66
C GLU A 1099 27.80 -26.73 6.02
N LEU A 1100 27.74 -26.78 4.68
CA LEU A 1100 27.22 -27.94 3.96
C LEU A 1100 28.08 -29.18 4.16
N ARG A 1101 29.41 -29.04 4.16
CA ARG A 1101 30.34 -30.14 4.41
C ARG A 1101 30.18 -30.70 5.82
N ALA A 1102 30.06 -29.85 6.83
CA ALA A 1102 29.80 -30.27 8.22
C ALA A 1102 28.47 -31.04 8.37
N ILE A 1103 27.42 -30.63 7.65
CA ILE A 1103 26.13 -31.37 7.63
C ILE A 1103 26.29 -32.72 6.94
N GLN A 1104 27.01 -32.76 5.81
CA GLN A 1104 27.24 -33.97 5.03
C GLN A 1104 28.08 -34.99 5.79
N ASP A 1105 29.11 -34.54 6.50
CA ASP A 1105 29.94 -35.37 7.37
C ASP A 1105 29.10 -35.91 8.54
N SER A 1106 28.25 -35.08 9.17
CA SER A 1106 27.34 -35.53 10.25
C SER A 1106 26.26 -36.53 9.81
N THR A 1107 25.86 -36.49 8.54
CA THR A 1107 24.87 -37.44 8.00
C THR A 1107 25.52 -38.76 7.59
N LYS A 1108 26.79 -38.71 7.20
CA LYS A 1108 27.59 -39.90 6.90
C LYS A 1108 27.88 -40.71 8.16
N ASP A 1109 28.27 -40.05 9.25
CA ASP A 1109 28.52 -40.70 10.56
C ASP A 1109 27.26 -41.35 11.16
N ASN A 1110 26.07 -40.83 10.88
CA ASN A 1110 24.82 -41.45 11.30
C ASN A 1110 24.42 -42.64 10.40
N SER A 1111 24.78 -42.63 9.11
CA SER A 1111 24.51 -43.75 8.20
C SER A 1111 25.48 -44.93 8.34
N GLU A 1112 26.61 -44.73 9.02
CA GLU A 1112 27.56 -45.80 9.35
C GLU A 1112 27.31 -46.41 10.74
N ASN A 1113 26.42 -45.81 11.56
CA ASN A 1113 26.02 -46.32 12.87
C ASN A 1113 24.61 -46.93 12.92
N ASP A 1114 23.83 -46.82 11.85
CA ASP A 1114 22.59 -47.59 11.58
C ASP A 1114 22.90 -48.73 10.60
#